data_AF-A0A527WHW4-F1
#
_entry.id   AF-A0A527WHW4-F1
#
_cell.length_a   1.000
_cell.length_b   1.000
_cell.length_c   1.000
_cell.angle_alpha   90.00
_cell.angle_beta   90.00
_cell.angle_gamma   90.00
#
_symmetry.space_group_name_H-M   'P 1'
#
loop_
_entity.id
_entity.type
_entity.pdbx_description
1 polymer ?
#
loop_
_entity_poly.entity_id
_entity_poly.type
_entity_poly.pdbx_seq_one_letter_code
_entity_poly.pdbx_strand_id
1 'polypeptide(L)'
;MTSVQIDINSKDGLSSATAIKGPCRAATTGNITLSGNQTIDGVSIVTDDRVLVMNQTTASENGIYIADTGPWRRSKDFNKTKDVRKGTLVFVTDGTTSGGCTYQVTAADPISIGTTNITFSLSLGSAPAVVRDYLDVAPYVTTRTALKALDTTKDKVAFLLEANRFGEWIWTAGNYSSLIAADTSEAIALKADAIASTSGAWLRALPKRELTPSMYGAVPGGSAATNAAAINAMIAYARTTFDNGQWDFQYELDFEGIRWNVSSAINATLLRQPGLVFKNGGISSTASGAIALDMSGTNTPTFRAFNIHGDDTTPPAIGLLLSRALSGGSFGGVTNCDIDGLTIEGSFSKAAYINFAAEVSSDRGVSISNRHRSVSAKGAVFCGHAGTLDTYCGGVTSTFATIPAAADGTQSNVIHNLSAGFTVTRSAYNPPAVTGITKANPAVVSHAPADLVLSGFQNGDKVFYHDIGGMTQLNGNVYTVANINLVAGTFELSGTDSTGFSTFTSGGRSWNQTGAAMVVGYCEALIARASYLLSYGSEPLIIDTAHGGAPRMFDVECHMEAQPPAMALWGLPSAGTAVAQGFRLHNLSSNQNLSDAIFREDAGAGNVRIDDLDLKVYNMGAAPSNKVFKTPAKWAIHKGKITVPLAAALNTSPAAFSEYTVEETAFDRSPMVVRYGTWDYRNDSSGTAAQRAVAYDDSANTGPQYDLVRVSASPANSDALGIVRFIGNNASLVAKAFAQIRARILTVTAGSEDGRLEFVVPSGGSDTIAGYAQQDLLNAAGKFTVAGTQVVGPRATGWTAGTGTANKGAFAAYAGATMSAAYVQAEAQATNDAAKNASQRIKAIEDALRTHGLIN
;
A
#
# COMPACT_ATOMS: atom_id res chain seq x y z
N MET A 1 27.20 -84.75 -45.29
CA MET A 1 27.43 -83.76 -44.22
C MET A 1 28.87 -83.89 -43.76
N THR A 2 29.72 -82.98 -44.21
CA THR A 2 30.93 -82.55 -43.50
C THR A 2 30.98 -81.04 -43.70
N SER A 3 30.75 -80.31 -42.61
CA SER A 3 30.68 -78.86 -42.59
C SER A 3 32.00 -78.25 -43.10
N VAL A 4 31.92 -77.35 -44.09
CA VAL A 4 32.99 -76.38 -44.32
C VAL A 4 32.99 -75.46 -43.11
N GLN A 5 33.89 -75.74 -42.18
CA GLN A 5 34.20 -74.86 -41.07
C GLN A 5 34.91 -73.64 -41.66
N ILE A 6 34.19 -72.52 -41.77
CA ILE A 6 34.85 -71.22 -41.94
C ILE A 6 35.45 -70.90 -40.57
N ASP A 7 36.73 -71.25 -40.39
CA ASP A 7 37.51 -70.78 -39.26
C ASP A 7 37.64 -69.27 -39.37
N ILE A 8 36.72 -68.54 -38.75
CA ILE A 8 36.97 -67.15 -38.35
C ILE A 8 38.03 -67.25 -37.26
N ASN A 9 39.31 -67.25 -37.64
CA ASN A 9 40.37 -67.06 -36.68
C ASN A 9 40.17 -65.67 -36.07
N SER A 10 39.70 -65.62 -34.82
CA SER A 10 39.49 -64.39 -34.05
C SER A 10 40.77 -63.55 -33.90
N LYS A 11 41.95 -64.14 -34.16
CA LYS A 11 43.25 -63.47 -34.18
C LYS A 11 43.63 -62.86 -35.54
N ASP A 12 43.12 -63.38 -36.67
CA ASP A 12 43.53 -62.98 -38.03
C ASP A 12 42.41 -62.37 -38.90
N GLY A 13 41.12 -62.41 -38.48
CA GLY A 13 40.02 -61.68 -39.13
C GLY A 13 39.74 -62.05 -40.60
N LEU A 14 39.85 -63.34 -40.95
CA LEU A 14 39.75 -63.80 -42.35
C LEU A 14 38.31 -63.75 -42.90
N SER A 15 37.94 -62.64 -43.54
CA SER A 15 36.87 -62.55 -44.55
C SER A 15 37.42 -61.75 -45.74
N SER A 16 37.52 -62.39 -46.90
CA SER A 16 38.33 -61.92 -48.04
C SER A 16 37.76 -60.71 -48.82
N ALA A 17 36.75 -59.99 -48.29
CA ALA A 17 36.17 -58.82 -48.96
C ALA A 17 35.41 -57.84 -48.03
N THR A 18 35.80 -57.67 -46.77
CA THR A 18 35.09 -56.75 -45.88
C THR A 18 35.57 -55.30 -46.07
N ALA A 19 34.63 -54.35 -46.24
CA ALA A 19 34.92 -52.91 -46.31
C ALA A 19 35.58 -52.33 -45.03
N ILE A 20 35.49 -53.07 -43.92
CA ILE A 20 36.07 -52.76 -42.62
C ILE A 20 36.99 -53.93 -42.22
N LYS A 21 38.22 -53.62 -41.81
CA LYS A 21 39.23 -54.59 -41.34
C LYS A 21 39.07 -54.89 -39.86
N GLY A 22 39.64 -56.02 -39.43
CA GLY A 22 39.69 -56.37 -38.02
C GLY A 22 40.36 -55.23 -37.22
N PRO A 23 39.84 -54.89 -36.02
CA PRO A 23 40.30 -53.75 -35.27
C PRO A 23 41.79 -53.86 -34.91
N CYS A 24 42.44 -52.71 -34.80
CA CYS A 24 43.80 -52.60 -34.28
C CYS A 24 43.75 -52.14 -32.83
N ARG A 25 44.67 -52.64 -32.01
CA ARG A 25 44.76 -52.26 -30.62
C ARG A 25 45.25 -50.82 -30.44
N ALA A 26 46.20 -50.39 -31.25
CA ALA A 26 46.68 -49.00 -31.29
C ALA A 26 47.02 -48.59 -32.73
N ALA A 27 47.18 -47.29 -32.96
CA ALA A 27 47.71 -46.73 -34.20
C ALA A 27 48.98 -45.91 -33.95
N THR A 28 49.91 -45.92 -34.92
CA THR A 28 51.14 -45.14 -34.79
C THR A 28 50.84 -43.65 -34.87
N THR A 29 51.49 -42.84 -34.05
CA THR A 29 51.42 -41.36 -34.08
C THR A 29 52.69 -40.72 -34.70
N GLY A 30 53.65 -41.56 -35.11
CA GLY A 30 54.89 -41.20 -35.79
C GLY A 30 55.55 -42.44 -36.43
N ASN A 31 56.73 -42.26 -37.02
CA ASN A 31 57.48 -43.36 -37.62
C ASN A 31 58.02 -44.31 -36.53
N ILE A 32 57.89 -45.62 -36.75
CA ILE A 32 58.34 -46.65 -35.80
C ILE A 32 59.29 -47.66 -36.47
N THR A 33 59.99 -48.46 -35.67
CA THR A 33 60.70 -49.64 -36.16
C THR A 33 59.71 -50.80 -36.26
N LEU A 34 59.59 -51.48 -37.41
CA LEU A 34 58.69 -52.62 -37.59
C LEU A 34 59.30 -53.93 -37.04
N SER A 35 59.75 -53.92 -35.78
CA SER A 35 60.32 -55.06 -35.07
C SER A 35 60.32 -54.80 -33.56
N GLY A 36 60.20 -55.85 -32.75
CA GLY A 36 60.28 -55.76 -31.28
C GLY A 36 59.04 -55.13 -30.63
N ASN A 37 58.82 -55.43 -29.36
CA ASN A 37 57.72 -54.87 -28.56
C ASN A 37 58.00 -53.41 -28.19
N GLN A 38 56.98 -52.55 -28.32
CA GLN A 38 57.12 -51.10 -28.23
C GLN A 38 55.88 -50.49 -27.57
N THR A 39 56.00 -49.25 -27.08
CA THR A 39 54.85 -48.46 -26.63
C THR A 39 54.40 -47.52 -27.74
N ILE A 40 53.16 -47.64 -28.19
CA ILE A 40 52.59 -46.86 -29.30
C ILE A 40 51.32 -46.17 -28.82
N ASP A 41 51.24 -44.85 -29.01
CA ASP A 41 50.11 -44.02 -28.56
C ASP A 41 49.74 -44.23 -27.07
N GLY A 42 50.76 -44.43 -26.23
CA GLY A 42 50.59 -44.69 -24.79
C GLY A 42 50.25 -46.14 -24.43
N VAL A 43 50.08 -47.04 -25.41
CA VAL A 43 49.72 -48.45 -25.19
C VAL A 43 50.94 -49.35 -25.37
N SER A 44 51.20 -50.23 -24.41
CA SER A 44 52.25 -51.26 -24.50
C SER A 44 51.83 -52.37 -25.47
N ILE A 45 52.51 -52.49 -26.62
CA ILE A 45 52.21 -53.45 -27.69
C ILE A 45 53.05 -54.72 -27.50
N VAL A 46 52.37 -55.85 -27.28
CA VAL A 46 52.99 -57.17 -27.07
C VAL A 46 52.89 -58.05 -28.32
N THR A 47 53.60 -59.18 -28.35
CA THR A 47 53.54 -60.13 -29.49
C THR A 47 52.10 -60.55 -29.74
N ASP A 48 51.73 -60.62 -31.01
CA ASP A 48 50.37 -60.87 -31.54
C ASP A 48 49.38 -59.69 -31.50
N ASP A 49 49.74 -58.52 -30.96
CA ASP A 49 48.87 -57.34 -31.04
C ASP A 49 48.79 -56.80 -32.49
N ARG A 50 47.59 -56.37 -32.89
CA ARG A 50 47.34 -55.70 -34.18
C ARG A 50 47.59 -54.20 -34.03
N VAL A 51 48.48 -53.65 -34.86
CA VAL A 51 48.78 -52.22 -34.86
C VAL A 51 48.50 -51.63 -36.24
N LEU A 52 47.76 -50.52 -36.26
CA LEU A 52 47.62 -49.72 -37.46
C LEU A 52 48.85 -48.84 -37.61
N VAL A 53 49.73 -49.21 -38.54
CA VAL A 53 50.92 -48.44 -38.89
C VAL A 53 50.55 -47.48 -40.01
N MET A 54 50.52 -46.19 -39.71
CA MET A 54 50.03 -45.17 -40.65
C MET A 54 50.97 -43.98 -40.84
N ASN A 55 52.11 -43.99 -40.16
CA ASN A 55 53.06 -42.86 -40.10
C ASN A 55 54.52 -43.26 -40.39
N GLN A 56 54.76 -44.31 -41.19
CA GLN A 56 56.11 -44.63 -41.66
C GLN A 56 56.66 -43.54 -42.59
N THR A 57 57.97 -43.29 -42.51
CA THR A 57 58.69 -42.42 -43.45
C THR A 57 58.56 -42.94 -44.89
N THR A 58 58.63 -44.26 -45.08
CA THR A 58 58.33 -44.91 -46.35
C THR A 58 56.85 -45.30 -46.37
N ALA A 59 55.98 -44.49 -46.97
CA ALA A 59 54.52 -44.68 -46.89
C ALA A 59 54.00 -46.00 -47.49
N SER A 60 54.76 -46.68 -48.36
CA SER A 60 54.42 -48.03 -48.84
C SER A 60 54.56 -49.11 -47.77
N GLU A 61 55.18 -48.80 -46.63
CA GLU A 61 55.24 -49.63 -45.42
C GLU A 61 54.05 -49.41 -44.48
N ASN A 62 53.17 -48.44 -44.73
CA ASN A 62 51.97 -48.27 -43.92
C ASN A 62 50.96 -49.41 -44.16
N GLY A 63 50.25 -49.81 -43.11
CA GLY A 63 49.20 -50.82 -43.14
C GLY A 63 48.95 -51.41 -41.77
N ILE A 64 48.28 -52.56 -41.73
CA ILE A 64 48.03 -53.26 -40.47
C ILE A 64 49.11 -54.31 -40.25
N TYR A 65 49.75 -54.28 -39.08
CA TYR A 65 50.84 -55.18 -38.70
C TYR A 65 50.47 -55.99 -37.47
N ILE A 66 51.02 -57.20 -37.39
CA ILE A 66 51.02 -58.03 -36.18
C ILE A 66 52.40 -57.88 -35.52
N ALA A 67 52.40 -57.39 -34.29
CA ALA A 67 53.62 -57.18 -33.53
C ALA A 67 54.28 -58.50 -33.12
N ASP A 68 55.62 -58.50 -33.07
CA ASP A 68 56.46 -59.64 -32.68
C ASP A 68 57.73 -59.14 -31.96
N THR A 69 58.44 -60.03 -31.26
CA THR A 69 59.76 -59.72 -30.69
C THR A 69 60.82 -59.60 -31.80
N GLY A 70 60.63 -60.29 -32.92
CA GLY A 70 61.35 -60.12 -34.17
C GLY A 70 60.66 -59.15 -35.15
N PRO A 71 60.96 -59.24 -36.47
CA PRO A 71 60.33 -58.39 -37.48
C PRO A 71 58.80 -58.53 -37.49
N TRP A 72 58.10 -57.41 -37.47
CA TRP A 72 56.65 -57.39 -37.55
C TRP A 72 56.19 -57.78 -38.94
N ARG A 73 55.13 -58.58 -39.02
CA ARG A 73 54.53 -58.98 -40.30
C ARG A 73 53.29 -58.14 -40.58
N ARG A 74 53.00 -57.85 -41.85
CA ARG A 74 51.67 -57.35 -42.25
C ARG A 74 50.60 -58.38 -41.90
N SER A 75 49.45 -57.92 -41.43
CA SER A 75 48.33 -58.78 -41.12
C SER A 75 47.81 -59.48 -42.38
N LYS A 76 47.24 -60.68 -42.23
CA LYS A 76 46.78 -61.49 -43.37
C LYS A 76 45.65 -60.83 -44.17
N ASP A 77 44.92 -59.91 -43.57
CA ASP A 77 43.85 -59.12 -44.18
C ASP A 77 44.33 -57.77 -44.76
N PHE A 78 45.63 -57.50 -44.74
CA PHE A 78 46.29 -56.31 -45.30
C PHE A 78 47.66 -56.64 -45.92
N ASN A 79 47.82 -57.81 -46.56
CA ASN A 79 49.12 -58.24 -47.11
C ASN A 79 49.15 -58.60 -48.60
N LYS A 80 48.02 -58.55 -49.31
CA LYS A 80 47.93 -58.71 -50.77
C LYS A 80 47.23 -57.52 -51.43
N THR A 81 47.57 -57.30 -52.71
CA THR A 81 47.01 -56.22 -53.57
C THR A 81 45.48 -56.21 -53.69
N LYS A 82 44.79 -57.32 -53.40
CA LYS A 82 43.31 -57.36 -53.43
C LYS A 82 42.65 -57.13 -52.08
N ASP A 83 43.43 -57.03 -51.01
CA ASP A 83 42.89 -56.93 -49.65
C ASP A 83 42.51 -55.48 -49.28
N VAL A 84 43.09 -54.48 -49.95
CA VAL A 84 42.89 -53.06 -49.65
C VAL A 84 42.47 -52.30 -50.90
N ARG A 85 41.51 -51.41 -50.71
CA ARG A 85 41.01 -50.45 -51.71
C ARG A 85 40.90 -49.08 -51.05
N LYS A 86 40.90 -48.01 -51.83
CA LYS A 86 40.51 -46.69 -51.33
C LYS A 86 39.16 -46.77 -50.60
N GLY A 87 39.10 -46.23 -49.38
CA GLY A 87 37.92 -46.26 -48.51
C GLY A 87 37.85 -47.45 -47.55
N THR A 88 38.83 -48.38 -47.57
CA THR A 88 38.90 -49.47 -46.58
C THR A 88 39.05 -48.90 -45.17
N LEU A 89 38.20 -49.34 -44.24
CA LEU A 89 38.13 -48.83 -42.87
C LEU A 89 38.86 -49.73 -41.86
N VAL A 90 39.35 -49.15 -40.77
CA VAL A 90 39.95 -49.85 -39.64
C VAL A 90 39.65 -49.11 -38.34
N PHE A 91 39.10 -49.80 -37.34
CA PHE A 91 38.83 -49.26 -36.02
C PHE A 91 40.02 -49.47 -35.08
N VAL A 92 40.33 -48.48 -34.24
CA VAL A 92 41.39 -48.54 -33.25
C VAL A 92 40.77 -48.53 -31.86
N THR A 93 41.06 -49.54 -31.04
CA THR A 93 40.36 -49.72 -29.76
C THR A 93 40.95 -48.89 -28.62
N ASP A 94 42.28 -48.87 -28.50
CA ASP A 94 43.00 -48.25 -27.39
C ASP A 94 43.99 -47.20 -27.92
N GLY A 95 44.47 -46.33 -27.02
CA GLY A 95 45.42 -45.25 -27.34
C GLY A 95 44.93 -43.90 -26.87
N THR A 96 45.84 -43.04 -26.46
CA THR A 96 45.50 -41.69 -25.98
C THR A 96 44.97 -40.81 -27.11
N THR A 97 45.50 -40.95 -28.32
CA THR A 97 45.17 -40.10 -29.48
C THR A 97 44.19 -40.79 -30.43
N SER A 98 44.33 -42.11 -30.60
CA SER A 98 43.65 -42.87 -31.66
C SER A 98 42.62 -43.87 -31.12
N GLY A 99 42.51 -44.06 -29.81
CA GLY A 99 41.53 -44.95 -29.19
C GLY A 99 40.10 -44.53 -29.50
N GLY A 100 39.25 -45.47 -29.92
CA GLY A 100 37.87 -45.23 -30.32
C GLY A 100 37.69 -44.63 -31.73
N CYS A 101 38.77 -44.42 -32.50
CA CYS A 101 38.70 -43.81 -33.83
C CYS A 101 38.59 -44.86 -34.95
N THR A 102 37.93 -44.49 -36.05
CA THR A 102 37.95 -45.25 -37.32
C THR A 102 38.80 -44.51 -38.34
N TYR A 103 39.78 -45.17 -38.95
CA TYR A 103 40.58 -44.63 -40.04
C TYR A 103 40.17 -45.26 -41.36
N GLN A 104 40.30 -44.50 -42.44
CA GLN A 104 40.07 -44.94 -43.82
C GLN A 104 41.35 -44.84 -44.64
N VAL A 105 41.55 -45.80 -45.55
CA VAL A 105 42.59 -45.73 -46.58
C VAL A 105 42.22 -44.67 -47.61
N THR A 106 43.08 -43.69 -47.83
CA THR A 106 42.87 -42.59 -48.78
C THR A 106 43.68 -42.71 -50.06
N ALA A 107 44.67 -43.60 -50.10
CA ALA A 107 45.47 -43.87 -51.29
C ALA A 107 44.59 -44.28 -52.48
N ALA A 108 44.95 -43.84 -53.69
CA ALA A 108 44.20 -44.13 -54.90
C ALA A 108 44.39 -45.59 -55.35
N ASP A 109 43.32 -46.21 -55.85
CA ASP A 109 43.40 -47.53 -56.50
C ASP A 109 44.10 -47.41 -57.87
N PRO A 110 44.83 -48.45 -58.33
CA PRO A 110 45.06 -49.74 -57.66
C PRO A 110 46.18 -49.68 -56.61
N ILE A 111 45.97 -50.28 -55.44
CA ILE A 111 46.95 -50.32 -54.35
C ILE A 111 47.73 -51.64 -54.38
N SER A 112 48.99 -51.61 -54.79
CA SER A 112 49.91 -52.76 -54.71
C SER A 112 50.73 -52.74 -53.42
N ILE A 113 50.58 -53.76 -52.57
CA ILE A 113 51.28 -53.87 -51.28
C ILE A 113 52.80 -53.90 -51.50
N GLY A 114 53.54 -53.10 -50.71
CA GLY A 114 55.00 -53.00 -50.75
C GLY A 114 55.57 -52.05 -51.81
N THR A 115 54.73 -51.49 -52.69
CA THR A 115 55.18 -50.56 -53.75
C THR A 115 54.37 -49.27 -53.81
N THR A 116 53.04 -49.34 -53.63
CA THR A 116 52.18 -48.14 -53.58
C THR A 116 52.26 -47.49 -52.22
N ASN A 117 52.39 -46.16 -52.16
CA ASN A 117 52.30 -45.42 -50.91
C ASN A 117 50.88 -45.50 -50.34
N ILE A 118 50.74 -45.97 -49.10
CA ILE A 118 49.45 -46.17 -48.44
C ILE A 118 49.25 -45.06 -47.41
N THR A 119 48.21 -44.26 -47.60
CA THR A 119 47.86 -43.15 -46.71
C THR A 119 46.54 -43.45 -46.01
N PHE A 120 46.46 -43.06 -44.74
CA PHE A 120 45.26 -43.16 -43.92
C PHE A 120 44.80 -41.77 -43.48
N SER A 121 43.50 -41.58 -43.35
CA SER A 121 42.92 -40.42 -42.67
C SER A 121 41.87 -40.89 -41.68
N LEU A 122 41.51 -40.04 -40.71
CA LEU A 122 40.32 -40.30 -39.90
C LEU A 122 39.09 -40.41 -40.83
N SER A 123 38.25 -41.40 -40.59
CA SER A 123 36.96 -41.58 -41.26
C SER A 123 35.90 -40.83 -40.47
N LEU A 124 35.68 -39.57 -40.83
CA LEU A 124 34.55 -38.79 -40.32
C LEU A 124 33.32 -39.20 -41.13
N GLY A 125 32.27 -39.72 -40.48
CA GLY A 125 31.03 -40.16 -41.15
C GLY A 125 30.33 -39.08 -42.00
N SER A 126 30.77 -37.82 -41.91
CA SER A 126 30.50 -36.71 -42.82
C SER A 126 31.41 -35.53 -42.42
N ALA A 127 31.89 -34.73 -43.38
CA ALA A 127 32.90 -33.68 -43.16
C ALA A 127 32.42 -32.56 -42.18
N PRO A 128 33.33 -31.88 -41.44
CA PRO A 128 32.99 -30.80 -40.50
C PRO A 128 32.18 -29.65 -41.10
N ALA A 129 32.31 -29.39 -42.41
CA ALA A 129 31.53 -28.39 -43.12
C ALA A 129 30.04 -28.76 -43.21
N VAL A 130 29.70 -30.05 -43.28
CA VAL A 130 28.32 -30.54 -43.31
C VAL A 130 27.76 -30.72 -41.90
N VAL A 131 28.60 -30.80 -40.87
CA VAL A 131 28.12 -30.82 -39.47
C VAL A 131 27.34 -29.54 -39.17
N ARG A 132 27.71 -28.38 -39.72
CA ARG A 132 26.89 -27.15 -39.63
C ARG A 132 25.59 -27.21 -40.45
N ASP A 133 25.59 -27.86 -41.62
CA ASP A 133 24.39 -28.03 -42.45
C ASP A 133 23.40 -29.07 -41.85
N TYR A 134 23.87 -30.03 -41.03
CA TYR A 134 23.05 -31.03 -40.35
C TYR A 134 22.64 -30.65 -38.92
N LEU A 135 23.34 -29.72 -38.29
CA LEU A 135 22.95 -29.17 -36.99
C LEU A 135 22.03 -27.98 -37.26
N ASP A 136 20.72 -28.24 -37.31
CA ASP A 136 19.66 -27.21 -37.36
C ASP A 136 19.65 -26.38 -36.06
N VAL A 137 20.73 -25.62 -35.85
CA VAL A 137 21.01 -24.87 -34.63
C VAL A 137 21.30 -23.43 -35.01
N ALA A 138 20.49 -22.53 -34.44
CA ALA A 138 20.59 -21.10 -34.67
C ALA A 138 21.98 -20.55 -34.31
N PRO A 139 22.62 -19.72 -35.17
CA PRO A 139 23.87 -19.05 -34.84
C PRO A 139 23.71 -18.04 -33.70
N TYR A 140 24.71 -17.97 -32.83
CA TYR A 140 24.88 -16.94 -31.82
C TYR A 140 25.87 -15.89 -32.31
N VAL A 141 25.40 -14.65 -32.50
CA VAL A 141 26.20 -13.53 -33.04
C VAL A 141 26.34 -12.42 -32.02
N THR A 142 27.52 -11.82 -31.88
CA THR A 142 27.79 -10.83 -30.81
C THR A 142 27.51 -9.37 -31.20
N THR A 143 27.22 -9.10 -32.48
CA THR A 143 26.95 -7.75 -32.98
C THR A 143 25.86 -7.77 -34.05
N ARG A 144 25.11 -6.68 -34.17
CA ARG A 144 24.18 -6.48 -35.31
C ARG A 144 24.88 -6.60 -36.66
N THR A 145 26.13 -6.14 -36.79
CA THR A 145 26.91 -6.31 -38.03
C THR A 145 27.06 -7.79 -38.41
N ALA A 146 27.37 -8.66 -37.44
CA ALA A 146 27.44 -10.09 -37.68
C ALA A 146 26.07 -10.70 -38.02
N LEU A 147 24.98 -10.21 -37.41
CA LEU A 147 23.61 -10.63 -37.74
C LEU A 147 23.24 -10.27 -39.19
N LYS A 148 23.59 -9.06 -39.65
CA LYS A 148 23.31 -8.59 -41.03
C LYS A 148 24.05 -9.39 -42.09
N ALA A 149 25.20 -9.96 -41.75
CA ALA A 149 26.06 -10.72 -42.66
C ALA A 149 25.68 -12.22 -42.78
N LEU A 150 24.70 -12.71 -42.01
CA LEU A 150 24.27 -14.11 -42.06
C LEU A 150 23.67 -14.49 -43.43
N ASP A 151 23.84 -15.77 -43.80
CA ASP A 151 23.32 -16.30 -45.06
C ASP A 151 21.83 -16.60 -44.88
N THR A 152 20.98 -15.63 -45.23
CA THR A 152 19.52 -15.70 -45.11
C THR A 152 18.87 -16.84 -45.90
N THR A 153 19.59 -17.53 -46.81
CA THR A 153 19.07 -18.73 -47.48
C THR A 153 19.12 -19.95 -46.55
N LYS A 154 20.07 -19.97 -45.60
CA LYS A 154 20.34 -21.05 -44.66
C LYS A 154 19.88 -20.70 -43.24
N ASP A 155 20.36 -19.57 -42.72
CA ASP A 155 20.06 -19.09 -41.37
C ASP A 155 18.65 -18.46 -41.37
N LYS A 156 17.69 -19.11 -40.70
CA LYS A 156 16.31 -18.61 -40.55
C LYS A 156 16.02 -18.02 -39.18
N VAL A 157 16.78 -18.44 -38.17
CA VAL A 157 16.71 -17.95 -36.79
C VAL A 157 18.14 -17.69 -36.32
N ALA A 158 18.36 -16.60 -35.59
CA ALA A 158 19.66 -16.27 -34.99
C ALA A 158 19.47 -15.63 -33.61
N PHE A 159 20.43 -15.85 -32.70
CA PHE A 159 20.46 -15.19 -31.39
C PHE A 159 21.51 -14.09 -31.40
N LEU A 160 21.07 -12.84 -31.19
CA LEU A 160 21.96 -11.71 -30.98
C LEU A 160 22.37 -11.67 -29.50
N LEU A 161 23.67 -11.64 -29.24
CA LEU A 161 24.31 -11.54 -27.93
C LEU A 161 24.92 -10.14 -27.67
N GLU A 162 24.59 -9.16 -28.50
CA GLU A 162 25.00 -7.77 -28.29
C GLU A 162 24.51 -7.31 -26.92
N ALA A 163 25.44 -6.83 -26.09
CA ALA A 163 25.12 -6.40 -24.74
C ALA A 163 23.97 -5.38 -24.76
N ASN A 164 23.00 -5.58 -23.88
CA ASN A 164 21.77 -4.79 -23.76
C ASN A 164 20.77 -4.93 -24.91
N ARG A 165 21.07 -5.65 -26.00
CA ARG A 165 20.15 -5.86 -27.14
C ARG A 165 19.88 -7.34 -27.44
N PHE A 166 20.15 -8.20 -26.47
CA PHE A 166 20.00 -9.65 -26.59
C PHE A 166 18.62 -10.04 -27.12
N GLY A 167 18.55 -11.06 -27.96
CA GLY A 167 17.27 -11.63 -28.37
C GLY A 167 17.35 -12.51 -29.60
N GLU A 168 16.23 -13.17 -29.86
CA GLU A 168 16.03 -14.00 -31.04
C GLU A 168 15.59 -13.14 -32.23
N TRP A 169 16.12 -13.46 -33.41
CA TRP A 169 15.84 -12.79 -34.67
C TRP A 169 15.47 -13.83 -35.73
N ILE A 170 14.38 -13.55 -36.46
CA ILE A 170 13.80 -14.45 -37.44
C ILE A 170 13.90 -13.78 -38.81
N TRP A 171 14.49 -14.48 -39.78
CA TRP A 171 14.51 -14.03 -41.16
C TRP A 171 13.12 -14.16 -41.77
N THR A 172 12.56 -13.04 -42.22
CA THR A 172 11.22 -13.01 -42.82
C THR A 172 11.27 -12.41 -44.22
N ALA A 173 10.72 -13.13 -45.20
CA ALA A 173 10.60 -12.64 -46.57
C ALA A 173 9.40 -11.68 -46.68
N GLY A 174 9.58 -10.57 -47.41
CA GLY A 174 8.55 -9.54 -47.58
C GLY A 174 9.13 -8.13 -47.73
N ASN A 175 8.27 -7.14 -47.94
CA ASN A 175 8.67 -5.74 -48.02
C ASN A 175 8.62 -5.09 -46.63
N TYR A 176 9.79 -4.80 -46.08
CA TYR A 176 9.99 -4.19 -44.76
C TYR A 176 10.66 -2.81 -44.85
N SER A 177 10.69 -2.18 -46.03
CA SER A 177 11.38 -0.89 -46.21
C SER A 177 10.83 0.21 -45.30
N SER A 178 9.51 0.28 -45.09
CA SER A 178 8.88 1.25 -44.17
C SER A 178 9.21 0.96 -42.71
N LEU A 179 9.20 -0.31 -42.31
CA LEU A 179 9.52 -0.74 -40.95
C LEU A 179 10.97 -0.41 -40.58
N ILE A 180 11.90 -0.73 -41.49
CA ILE A 180 13.34 -0.42 -41.32
C ILE A 180 13.57 1.09 -41.29
N ALA A 181 12.84 1.87 -42.08
CA ALA A 181 12.94 3.33 -42.06
C ALA A 181 12.44 3.93 -40.73
N ALA A 182 11.39 3.34 -40.14
CA ALA A 182 10.85 3.72 -38.84
C ALA A 182 11.77 3.33 -37.68
N ASP A 183 12.40 2.16 -37.75
CA ASP A 183 13.29 1.62 -36.72
C ASP A 183 14.75 2.05 -36.94
N THR A 184 15.02 3.35 -36.80
CA THR A 184 16.37 3.91 -36.96
C THR A 184 17.39 3.37 -35.95
N SER A 185 16.91 2.77 -34.85
CA SER A 185 17.75 2.12 -33.85
C SER A 185 18.09 0.68 -34.22
N GLU A 186 17.44 0.10 -35.24
CA GLU A 186 17.54 -1.32 -35.60
C GLU A 186 17.25 -2.25 -34.41
N ALA A 187 16.27 -1.87 -33.59
CA ALA A 187 15.84 -2.59 -32.41
C ALA A 187 14.90 -3.76 -32.74
N ILE A 188 14.06 -3.60 -33.76
CA ILE A 188 12.96 -4.50 -34.15
C ILE A 188 13.18 -5.09 -35.55
N ALA A 189 13.69 -4.31 -36.50
CA ALA A 189 13.91 -4.72 -37.88
C ALA A 189 15.33 -4.37 -38.35
N LEU A 190 16.04 -5.38 -38.85
CA LEU A 190 17.41 -5.29 -39.33
C LEU A 190 17.48 -5.70 -40.81
N LYS A 191 18.00 -4.81 -41.65
CA LYS A 191 18.28 -5.13 -43.06
C LYS A 191 19.49 -6.07 -43.13
N ALA A 192 19.36 -7.23 -43.78
CA ALA A 192 20.51 -8.06 -44.15
C ALA A 192 21.36 -7.39 -45.23
N ASP A 193 22.69 -7.50 -45.17
CA ASP A 193 23.59 -6.76 -46.05
C ASP A 193 23.38 -7.16 -47.53
N ALA A 194 23.28 -8.46 -47.78
CA ALA A 194 23.13 -9.04 -49.12
C ALA A 194 21.72 -8.94 -49.72
N ILE A 195 20.69 -8.57 -48.94
CA ILE A 195 19.28 -8.59 -49.37
C ILE A 195 18.66 -7.19 -49.32
N ALA A 196 17.83 -6.87 -50.31
CA ALA A 196 17.05 -5.62 -50.33
C ALA A 196 15.95 -5.64 -49.27
N SER A 197 15.67 -4.49 -48.63
CA SER A 197 14.60 -4.37 -47.63
C SER A 197 13.19 -4.62 -48.20
N THR A 198 13.05 -4.57 -49.53
CA THR A 198 11.82 -4.93 -50.25
C THR A 198 11.61 -6.44 -50.39
N SER A 199 12.64 -7.26 -50.12
CA SER A 199 12.62 -8.72 -50.28
C SER A 199 12.64 -9.48 -48.95
N GLY A 200 13.19 -8.89 -47.89
CA GLY A 200 13.13 -9.46 -46.54
C GLY A 200 13.93 -8.67 -45.51
N ALA A 201 13.74 -9.03 -44.24
CA ALA A 201 14.47 -8.46 -43.11
C ALA A 201 14.63 -9.47 -41.98
N TRP A 202 15.63 -9.25 -41.13
CA TRP A 202 15.70 -9.89 -39.81
C TRP A 202 14.75 -9.15 -38.88
N LEU A 203 13.77 -9.87 -38.33
CA LEU A 203 12.81 -9.32 -37.38
C LEU A 203 13.06 -9.89 -35.99
N ARG A 204 13.07 -9.04 -34.97
CA ARG A 204 13.15 -9.50 -33.58
C ARG A 204 11.89 -10.30 -33.23
N ALA A 205 12.07 -11.47 -32.63
CA ALA A 205 10.96 -12.23 -32.09
C ALA A 205 10.39 -11.53 -30.85
N LEU A 206 9.10 -11.18 -30.88
CA LEU A 206 8.39 -10.47 -29.81
C LEU A 206 7.17 -11.29 -29.34
N PRO A 207 7.37 -12.30 -28.47
CA PRO A 207 6.29 -13.22 -28.06
C PRO A 207 5.11 -12.51 -27.36
N LYS A 208 5.32 -11.31 -26.79
CA LYS A 208 4.29 -10.53 -26.09
C LYS A 208 3.94 -9.19 -26.72
N ARG A 209 4.43 -8.87 -27.94
CA ARG A 209 4.32 -7.53 -28.55
C ARG A 209 4.75 -6.41 -27.57
N GLU A 210 5.86 -6.59 -26.87
CA GLU A 210 6.40 -5.61 -25.93
C GLU A 210 7.63 -4.92 -26.53
N LEU A 211 7.76 -3.60 -26.32
CA LEU A 211 8.98 -2.84 -26.59
C LEU A 211 9.65 -2.50 -25.27
N THR A 212 10.97 -2.68 -25.20
CA THR A 212 11.75 -2.36 -23.99
C THR A 212 12.88 -1.39 -24.27
N PRO A 213 13.27 -0.54 -23.31
CA PRO A 213 14.40 0.38 -23.46
C PRO A 213 15.71 -0.33 -23.86
N SER A 214 15.97 -1.53 -23.32
CA SER A 214 17.16 -2.32 -23.64
C SER A 214 17.26 -2.64 -25.14
N MET A 215 16.17 -3.05 -25.80
CA MET A 215 16.15 -3.31 -27.26
C MET A 215 16.65 -2.13 -28.08
N TYR A 216 16.44 -0.90 -27.61
CA TYR A 216 16.86 0.35 -28.23
C TYR A 216 18.25 0.81 -27.77
N GLY A 217 18.94 0.04 -26.94
CA GLY A 217 20.31 0.26 -26.49
C GLY A 217 20.45 1.00 -25.16
N ALA A 218 19.38 1.11 -24.37
CA ALA A 218 19.49 1.61 -23.01
C ALA A 218 20.31 0.64 -22.14
N VAL A 219 21.10 1.17 -21.21
CA VAL A 219 21.93 0.40 -20.27
C VAL A 219 21.55 0.77 -18.82
N PRO A 220 21.13 -0.19 -17.97
CA PRO A 220 20.79 0.10 -16.58
C PRO A 220 21.98 0.72 -15.84
N GLY A 221 21.77 1.89 -15.22
CA GLY A 221 22.86 2.65 -14.58
C GLY A 221 23.90 3.25 -15.54
N GLY A 222 23.69 3.13 -16.85
CA GLY A 222 24.53 3.71 -17.89
C GLY A 222 24.36 5.22 -18.05
N SER A 223 24.81 5.77 -19.17
CA SER A 223 24.67 7.20 -19.46
C SER A 223 23.20 7.62 -19.54
N ALA A 224 22.82 8.61 -18.74
CA ALA A 224 21.46 9.15 -18.72
C ALA A 224 21.04 9.75 -20.08
N ALA A 225 21.99 10.30 -20.85
CA ALA A 225 21.72 10.81 -22.19
C ALA A 225 21.45 9.68 -23.20
N THR A 226 22.21 8.59 -23.13
CA THR A 226 22.03 7.41 -23.99
C THR A 226 20.69 6.73 -23.70
N ASN A 227 20.34 6.58 -22.42
CA ASN A 227 19.07 6.00 -22.00
C ASN A 227 17.88 6.86 -22.44
N ALA A 228 17.97 8.18 -22.29
CA ALA A 228 16.94 9.10 -22.77
C ALA A 228 16.77 9.00 -24.30
N ALA A 229 17.87 8.90 -25.06
CA ALA A 229 17.82 8.73 -26.51
C ALA A 229 17.17 7.39 -26.92
N ALA A 230 17.53 6.29 -26.26
CA ALA A 230 16.96 4.97 -26.51
C ALA A 230 15.44 4.91 -26.21
N ILE A 231 15.00 5.44 -25.07
CA ILE A 231 13.57 5.50 -24.71
C ILE A 231 12.80 6.39 -25.69
N ASN A 232 13.34 7.55 -26.08
CA ASN A 232 12.72 8.40 -27.08
C ASN A 232 12.64 7.72 -28.46
N ALA A 233 13.66 6.97 -28.87
CA ALA A 233 13.64 6.20 -30.11
C ALA A 233 12.61 5.06 -30.07
N MET A 234 12.45 4.38 -28.93
CA MET A 234 11.41 3.38 -28.70
C MET A 234 10.01 3.98 -28.90
N ILE A 235 9.74 5.11 -28.24
CA ILE A 235 8.44 5.78 -28.31
C ILE A 235 8.20 6.39 -29.70
N ALA A 236 9.24 6.87 -30.37
CA ALA A 236 9.15 7.35 -31.75
C ALA A 236 8.85 6.22 -32.74
N TYR A 237 9.51 5.06 -32.60
CA TYR A 237 9.20 3.88 -33.41
C TYR A 237 7.74 3.46 -33.20
N ALA A 238 7.35 3.31 -31.94
CA ALA A 238 5.97 3.05 -31.55
C ALA A 238 5.06 4.02 -32.32
N ARG A 239 5.24 5.34 -32.14
CA ARG A 239 4.47 6.41 -32.79
C ARG A 239 4.24 6.20 -34.28
N THR A 240 5.29 5.84 -35.02
CA THR A 240 5.24 5.65 -36.48
C THR A 240 4.50 4.40 -36.93
N THR A 241 4.43 3.37 -36.08
CA THR A 241 3.74 2.10 -36.39
C THR A 241 2.23 2.13 -36.10
N PHE A 242 1.70 3.23 -35.52
CA PHE A 242 0.30 3.34 -35.10
C PHE A 242 -0.69 3.81 -36.18
N ASP A 243 -0.25 4.40 -37.29
CA ASP A 243 -1.15 5.05 -38.25
C ASP A 243 -1.76 4.08 -39.30
N ASN A 244 -1.86 2.78 -38.97
CA ASN A 244 -2.32 1.73 -39.90
C ASN A 244 -3.83 1.42 -39.81
N GLY A 245 -4.63 2.23 -39.11
CA GLY A 245 -6.10 2.09 -39.09
C GLY A 245 -6.66 0.89 -38.33
N GLN A 246 -5.87 0.26 -37.45
CA GLN A 246 -6.31 -0.80 -36.54
C GLN A 246 -6.69 -0.16 -35.19
N TRP A 247 -7.82 -0.55 -34.59
CA TRP A 247 -8.39 0.07 -33.38
C TRP A 247 -7.68 -0.31 -32.06
N ASP A 248 -6.42 -0.75 -32.11
CA ASP A 248 -5.64 -1.13 -30.92
C ASP A 248 -4.16 -0.75 -31.09
N PHE A 249 -3.56 -0.22 -30.01
CA PHE A 249 -2.14 0.05 -29.94
C PHE A 249 -1.33 -1.25 -30.06
N GLN A 250 -0.39 -1.28 -31.00
CA GLN A 250 0.28 -2.53 -31.40
C GLN A 250 1.21 -3.12 -30.34
N TYR A 251 1.79 -2.28 -29.46
CA TYR A 251 2.86 -2.68 -28.55
C TYR A 251 2.69 -2.14 -27.13
N GLU A 252 2.91 -2.95 -26.10
CA GLU A 252 3.05 -2.41 -24.74
C GLU A 252 4.49 -1.93 -24.50
N LEU A 253 4.68 -0.85 -23.74
CA LEU A 253 6.00 -0.33 -23.37
C LEU A 253 6.38 -0.84 -21.98
N ASP A 254 7.27 -1.83 -21.93
CA ASP A 254 7.74 -2.46 -20.69
C ASP A 254 9.12 -1.94 -20.30
N PHE A 255 9.23 -1.37 -19.10
CA PHE A 255 10.47 -0.76 -18.59
C PHE A 255 11.32 -1.75 -17.78
N GLU A 256 11.03 -3.04 -17.87
CA GLU A 256 11.85 -4.17 -17.40
C GLU A 256 12.02 -4.22 -15.87
N GLY A 257 11.13 -3.58 -15.11
CA GLY A 257 11.23 -3.40 -13.67
C GLY A 257 12.32 -2.42 -13.25
N ILE A 258 12.89 -1.68 -14.20
CA ILE A 258 14.04 -0.80 -14.01
C ILE A 258 13.59 0.65 -14.04
N ARG A 259 14.16 1.47 -13.14
CA ARG A 259 14.02 2.92 -13.18
C ARG A 259 15.19 3.53 -13.96
N TRP A 260 14.97 3.83 -15.23
CA TRP A 260 16.00 4.27 -16.17
C TRP A 260 16.39 5.72 -15.93
N ASN A 261 17.66 6.00 -15.68
CA ASN A 261 18.15 7.36 -15.55
C ASN A 261 18.11 8.07 -16.92
N VAL A 262 17.57 9.29 -16.96
CA VAL A 262 17.39 10.08 -18.18
C VAL A 262 17.77 11.54 -17.94
N SER A 263 18.52 12.15 -18.86
CA SER A 263 18.97 13.54 -18.73
C SER A 263 18.19 14.54 -19.59
N SER A 264 17.18 14.08 -20.32
CA SER A 264 16.31 14.91 -21.14
C SER A 264 14.86 14.43 -21.03
N ALA A 265 13.92 15.27 -21.50
CA ALA A 265 12.50 14.96 -21.54
C ALA A 265 12.21 13.72 -22.40
N ILE A 266 11.25 12.91 -21.95
CA ILE A 266 10.73 11.76 -22.71
C ILE A 266 9.49 12.21 -23.50
N ASN A 267 9.60 12.16 -24.84
CA ASN A 267 8.59 12.58 -25.79
C ASN A 267 7.54 11.49 -26.02
N ALA A 268 6.56 11.43 -25.12
CA ALA A 268 5.38 10.59 -25.23
C ALA A 268 4.13 11.38 -25.67
N THR A 269 4.31 12.53 -26.34
CA THR A 269 3.22 13.38 -26.85
C THR A 269 2.46 12.70 -27.98
N LEU A 270 1.31 13.20 -28.46
CA LEU A 270 0.66 12.84 -29.74
C LEU A 270 0.53 11.34 -30.11
N LEU A 271 0.39 10.42 -29.14
CA LEU A 271 0.10 9.00 -29.39
C LEU A 271 -1.42 8.78 -29.31
N ARG A 272 -2.15 8.66 -30.43
CA ARG A 272 -3.60 8.95 -30.48
C ARG A 272 -4.58 7.77 -30.55
N GLN A 273 -4.10 6.53 -30.57
CA GLN A 273 -4.94 5.32 -30.60
C GLN A 273 -5.13 4.74 -29.18
N PRO A 274 -6.26 4.07 -28.91
CA PRO A 274 -6.48 3.40 -27.63
C PRO A 274 -5.57 2.20 -27.41
N GLY A 275 -5.26 1.94 -26.13
CA GLY A 275 -4.48 0.76 -25.71
C GLY A 275 -2.99 0.98 -25.46
N LEU A 276 -2.50 2.23 -25.44
CA LEU A 276 -1.11 2.53 -25.07
C LEU A 276 -0.87 2.16 -23.60
N VAL A 277 0.10 1.29 -23.32
CA VAL A 277 0.46 0.88 -21.96
C VAL A 277 1.92 1.22 -21.65
N PHE A 278 2.17 1.92 -20.55
CA PHE A 278 3.48 2.04 -19.88
C PHE A 278 3.46 1.17 -18.63
N LYS A 279 4.42 0.23 -18.51
CA LYS A 279 4.41 -0.69 -17.38
C LYS A 279 5.79 -1.07 -16.86
N ASN A 280 5.79 -1.61 -15.63
CA ASN A 280 6.89 -2.36 -15.04
C ASN A 280 8.22 -1.58 -15.05
N GLY A 281 8.38 -0.60 -14.16
CA GLY A 281 9.60 0.21 -14.04
C GLY A 281 9.33 1.70 -14.29
N GLY A 282 10.28 2.44 -14.85
CA GLY A 282 10.04 3.81 -15.29
C GLY A 282 11.28 4.66 -15.43
N ILE A 283 11.24 5.94 -15.03
CA ILE A 283 12.32 6.91 -15.29
C ILE A 283 12.79 7.64 -14.04
N SER A 284 14.10 7.91 -13.97
CA SER A 284 14.75 8.83 -13.03
C SER A 284 15.30 10.01 -13.83
N SER A 285 14.62 11.15 -13.79
CA SER A 285 14.95 12.30 -14.60
C SER A 285 15.84 13.31 -13.88
N THR A 286 16.96 13.65 -14.51
CA THR A 286 17.82 14.80 -14.17
C THR A 286 17.64 15.95 -15.17
N ALA A 287 16.54 15.93 -15.94
CA ALA A 287 16.25 16.90 -17.00
C ALA A 287 15.78 18.24 -16.41
N SER A 288 16.73 19.01 -15.87
CA SER A 288 16.48 20.28 -15.19
C SER A 288 15.55 21.21 -15.97
N GLY A 289 14.47 21.66 -15.31
CA GLY A 289 13.50 22.59 -15.90
C GLY A 289 12.61 22.02 -17.02
N ALA A 290 12.78 20.76 -17.40
CA ALA A 290 11.98 20.11 -18.45
C ALA A 290 10.80 19.31 -17.88
N ILE A 291 9.91 18.84 -18.75
CA ILE A 291 8.90 17.83 -18.40
C ILE A 291 9.58 16.46 -18.51
N ALA A 292 9.57 15.67 -17.43
CA ALA A 292 10.22 14.36 -17.41
C ALA A 292 9.53 13.37 -18.37
N LEU A 293 8.20 13.23 -18.26
CA LEU A 293 7.37 12.48 -19.19
C LEU A 293 6.27 13.39 -19.76
N ASP A 294 6.43 13.79 -21.02
CA ASP A 294 5.50 14.67 -21.71
C ASP A 294 4.53 13.87 -22.56
N MET A 295 3.25 13.89 -22.20
CA MET A 295 2.17 13.16 -22.87
C MET A 295 1.12 14.10 -23.46
N SER A 296 1.53 15.32 -23.83
CA SER A 296 0.65 16.30 -24.46
C SER A 296 0.05 15.76 -25.77
N GLY A 297 -1.28 15.73 -25.87
CA GLY A 297 -2.06 15.25 -27.02
C GLY A 297 -2.07 13.75 -27.23
N THR A 298 -1.64 12.98 -26.22
CA THR A 298 -1.70 11.51 -26.21
C THR A 298 -3.05 11.04 -25.72
N ASN A 299 -3.59 10.00 -26.35
CA ASN A 299 -4.91 9.47 -26.11
C ASN A 299 -4.86 8.17 -25.32
N THR A 300 -5.70 8.07 -24.29
CA THR A 300 -5.92 6.86 -23.49
C THR A 300 -4.67 6.11 -23.02
N PRO A 301 -3.68 6.79 -22.42
CA PRO A 301 -2.55 6.08 -21.84
C PRO A 301 -2.99 5.29 -20.61
N THR A 302 -2.47 4.06 -20.52
CA THR A 302 -2.59 3.20 -19.35
C THR A 302 -1.24 3.09 -18.64
N PHE A 303 -1.19 3.35 -17.35
CA PHE A 303 -0.01 3.06 -16.53
C PHE A 303 -0.24 1.81 -15.67
N ARG A 304 0.76 0.93 -15.59
CA ARG A 304 0.72 -0.27 -14.73
C ARG A 304 2.03 -0.44 -13.97
N ALA A 305 2.05 -0.11 -12.68
CA ALA A 305 3.26 -0.17 -11.85
C ALA A 305 4.44 0.62 -12.47
N PHE A 306 4.17 1.87 -12.87
CA PHE A 306 5.14 2.76 -13.49
C PHE A 306 5.63 3.81 -12.49
N ASN A 307 6.91 4.20 -12.54
CA ASN A 307 7.48 5.17 -11.61
C ASN A 307 8.20 6.32 -12.33
N ILE A 308 8.01 7.54 -11.85
CA ILE A 308 8.72 8.73 -12.30
C ILE A 308 9.44 9.33 -11.09
N HIS A 309 10.75 9.46 -11.18
CA HIS A 309 11.56 10.08 -10.15
C HIS A 309 12.20 11.37 -10.66
N GLY A 310 12.05 12.48 -9.93
CA GLY A 310 12.74 13.74 -10.20
C GLY A 310 13.95 13.91 -9.29
N ASP A 311 15.10 14.23 -9.87
CA ASP A 311 16.34 14.45 -9.11
C ASP A 311 16.25 15.66 -8.16
N ASP A 312 16.82 15.55 -6.97
CA ASP A 312 16.77 16.62 -5.96
C ASP A 312 17.77 17.76 -6.23
N THR A 313 18.82 17.51 -7.03
CA THR A 313 19.87 18.49 -7.36
C THR A 313 19.56 19.27 -8.63
N THR A 314 19.02 18.58 -9.64
CA THR A 314 18.71 19.06 -10.98
C THR A 314 17.24 18.78 -11.32
N PRO A 315 16.30 19.37 -10.57
CA PRO A 315 14.90 18.96 -10.63
C PRO A 315 14.28 19.25 -11.99
N PRO A 316 13.59 18.28 -12.61
CA PRO A 316 12.68 18.57 -13.71
C PRO A 316 11.61 19.59 -13.27
N ALA A 317 11.03 20.31 -14.22
CA ALA A 317 9.90 21.20 -13.93
C ALA A 317 8.65 20.40 -13.59
N ILE A 318 8.35 19.38 -14.40
CA ILE A 318 7.14 18.56 -14.30
C ILE A 318 7.49 17.09 -14.35
N GLY A 319 6.86 16.25 -13.53
CA GLY A 319 7.03 14.79 -13.60
C GLY A 319 6.25 14.19 -14.77
N LEU A 320 4.92 14.25 -14.68
CA LEU A 320 4.00 13.83 -15.73
C LEU A 320 3.14 15.00 -16.18
N LEU A 321 3.11 15.26 -17.49
CA LEU A 321 2.15 16.17 -18.11
C LEU A 321 1.17 15.37 -19.00
N LEU A 322 -0.09 15.34 -18.60
CA LEU A 322 -1.22 15.01 -19.47
C LEU A 322 -1.88 16.31 -19.90
N SER A 323 -1.96 16.57 -21.20
CA SER A 323 -2.62 17.77 -21.71
C SER A 323 -3.17 17.60 -23.11
N ARG A 324 -4.06 18.49 -23.57
CA ARG A 324 -4.35 18.61 -25.01
C ARG A 324 -3.14 19.14 -25.75
N ALA A 325 -3.00 18.77 -27.02
CA ALA A 325 -2.04 19.39 -27.91
C ALA A 325 -2.62 19.65 -29.29
N LEU A 326 -2.12 20.72 -29.93
CA LEU A 326 -2.46 21.11 -31.27
C LEU A 326 -2.09 20.02 -32.27
N SER A 327 -3.01 19.67 -33.16
CA SER A 327 -2.74 18.82 -34.31
C SER A 327 -3.77 19.03 -35.39
N GLY A 328 -3.35 19.07 -36.65
CA GLY A 328 -4.26 19.31 -37.78
C GLY A 328 -5.03 20.63 -37.65
N GLY A 329 -4.49 21.64 -36.94
CA GLY A 329 -5.12 22.95 -36.75
C GLY A 329 -6.17 23.03 -35.63
N SER A 330 -6.39 21.98 -34.84
CA SER A 330 -7.28 22.01 -33.68
C SER A 330 -6.67 21.29 -32.48
N PHE A 331 -7.09 21.66 -31.27
CA PHE A 331 -6.76 20.89 -30.08
C PHE A 331 -7.66 19.67 -30.06
N GLY A 332 -7.13 18.50 -30.40
CA GLY A 332 -7.83 17.22 -30.19
C GLY A 332 -8.01 16.93 -28.70
N GLY A 333 -8.97 16.07 -28.34
CA GLY A 333 -9.11 15.59 -26.96
C GLY A 333 -8.00 14.61 -26.59
N VAL A 334 -7.62 14.60 -25.30
CA VAL A 334 -7.03 13.41 -24.67
C VAL A 334 -8.22 12.63 -24.13
N THR A 335 -8.58 11.53 -24.80
CA THR A 335 -9.64 10.65 -24.29
C THR A 335 -9.04 9.82 -23.15
N ASN A 336 -9.82 9.68 -22.08
CA ASN A 336 -9.67 8.86 -20.87
C ASN A 336 -8.27 8.31 -20.52
N CYS A 337 -7.56 8.82 -19.52
CA CYS A 337 -6.40 8.08 -18.97
C CYS A 337 -6.82 7.08 -17.88
N ASP A 338 -6.16 5.93 -17.84
CA ASP A 338 -6.30 4.94 -16.77
C ASP A 338 -4.94 4.72 -16.10
N ILE A 339 -4.87 4.94 -14.80
CA ILE A 339 -3.63 4.87 -14.05
C ILE A 339 -3.81 3.83 -12.95
N ASP A 340 -2.97 2.79 -12.99
CA ASP A 340 -2.97 1.72 -12.00
C ASP A 340 -1.56 1.55 -11.40
N GLY A 341 -1.36 2.10 -10.21
CA GLY A 341 -0.08 2.00 -9.51
C GLY A 341 1.02 2.89 -10.11
N LEU A 342 0.74 4.18 -10.32
CA LEU A 342 1.75 5.17 -10.69
C LEU A 342 2.38 5.77 -9.43
N THR A 343 3.71 5.81 -9.36
CA THR A 343 4.44 6.57 -8.34
C THR A 343 5.19 7.73 -8.99
N ILE A 344 4.97 8.95 -8.52
CA ILE A 344 5.77 10.12 -8.92
C ILE A 344 6.44 10.67 -7.67
N GLU A 345 7.76 10.54 -7.56
CA GLU A 345 8.50 10.93 -6.35
C GLU A 345 9.74 11.75 -6.68
N GLY A 346 10.30 12.44 -5.68
CA GLY A 346 11.49 13.28 -5.90
C GLY A 346 11.14 14.76 -6.01
N SER A 347 11.99 15.55 -6.66
CA SER A 347 11.80 17.00 -6.73
C SER A 347 11.37 17.47 -8.12
N PHE A 348 10.28 18.25 -8.16
CA PHE A 348 9.77 18.89 -9.36
C PHE A 348 9.53 20.37 -9.11
N SER A 349 10.17 21.25 -9.89
CA SER A 349 10.18 22.69 -9.59
C SER A 349 8.85 23.41 -9.87
N LYS A 350 7.95 22.81 -10.66
CA LYS A 350 6.57 23.31 -10.89
C LYS A 350 5.51 22.37 -10.33
N ALA A 351 5.44 21.12 -10.77
CA ALA A 351 4.47 20.14 -10.26
C ALA A 351 4.92 18.70 -10.51
N ALA A 352 4.58 17.74 -9.63
CA ALA A 352 4.87 16.34 -9.93
C ALA A 352 3.93 15.79 -11.03
N TYR A 353 2.65 16.15 -10.98
CA TYR A 353 1.64 15.70 -11.92
C TYR A 353 0.77 16.87 -12.36
N ILE A 354 0.60 17.05 -13.67
CA ILE A 354 -0.36 17.99 -14.24
C ILE A 354 -1.28 17.23 -15.19
N ASN A 355 -2.57 17.36 -14.95
CA ASN A 355 -3.63 16.98 -15.86
C ASN A 355 -4.37 18.26 -16.30
N PHE A 356 -4.11 18.68 -17.53
CA PHE A 356 -4.55 19.95 -18.08
C PHE A 356 -5.48 19.76 -19.28
N ALA A 357 -6.74 20.17 -19.14
CA ALA A 357 -7.76 20.08 -20.17
C ALA A 357 -7.97 18.66 -20.74
N ALA A 358 -7.80 17.60 -19.92
CA ALA A 358 -8.13 16.23 -20.32
C ALA A 358 -9.59 15.89 -20.07
N GLU A 359 -10.15 14.91 -20.78
CA GLU A 359 -11.56 14.57 -20.64
C GLU A 359 -11.86 13.77 -19.37
N VAL A 360 -11.26 12.59 -19.22
CA VAL A 360 -11.50 11.71 -18.06
C VAL A 360 -10.18 11.15 -17.53
N SER A 361 -10.01 11.06 -16.21
CA SER A 361 -8.94 10.28 -15.58
C SER A 361 -9.48 9.32 -14.52
N SER A 362 -8.96 8.10 -14.53
CA SER A 362 -9.15 7.10 -13.48
C SER A 362 -7.80 6.82 -12.84
N ASP A 363 -7.59 7.38 -11.65
CA ASP A 363 -6.30 7.34 -10.96
C ASP A 363 -6.42 6.42 -9.74
N ARG A 364 -5.94 5.17 -9.89
CA ARG A 364 -5.98 4.10 -8.88
C ARG A 364 -4.60 3.81 -8.35
N GLY A 365 -4.44 3.80 -7.02
CA GLY A 365 -3.15 3.48 -6.39
C GLY A 365 -2.04 4.47 -6.73
N VAL A 366 -2.38 5.72 -7.03
CA VAL A 366 -1.42 6.77 -7.39
C VAL A 366 -0.80 7.37 -6.13
N SER A 367 0.53 7.38 -6.07
CA SER A 367 1.30 7.98 -4.98
C SER A 367 2.24 9.05 -5.52
N ILE A 368 2.04 10.29 -5.06
CA ILE A 368 2.82 11.45 -5.50
C ILE A 368 3.52 12.04 -4.28
N SER A 369 4.83 12.23 -4.37
CA SER A 369 5.65 12.92 -3.37
C SER A 369 6.59 13.90 -4.06
N ASN A 370 6.19 15.18 -4.10
CA ASN A 370 7.09 16.23 -4.56
C ASN A 370 7.82 16.80 -3.35
N ARG A 371 9.16 16.72 -3.36
CA ARG A 371 10.05 17.19 -2.29
C ARG A 371 10.71 18.54 -2.57
N HIS A 372 10.33 19.18 -3.69
CA HIS A 372 10.89 20.46 -4.06
C HIS A 372 10.55 21.54 -3.02
N ARG A 373 11.57 22.32 -2.63
CA ARG A 373 11.54 23.23 -1.48
C ARG A 373 10.72 24.50 -1.71
N SER A 374 10.52 24.90 -2.96
CA SER A 374 9.75 26.10 -3.30
C SER A 374 8.25 25.93 -3.00
N VAL A 375 7.66 26.97 -2.43
CA VAL A 375 6.19 27.11 -2.24
C VAL A 375 5.43 27.19 -3.58
N SER A 376 6.11 27.58 -4.65
CA SER A 376 5.52 27.61 -5.99
C SER A 376 5.36 26.21 -6.57
N ALA A 377 6.12 25.21 -6.10
CA ALA A 377 6.00 23.84 -6.57
C ALA A 377 4.76 23.13 -5.96
N LYS A 378 4.03 22.39 -6.78
CA LYS A 378 2.78 21.69 -6.46
C LYS A 378 2.94 20.17 -6.51
N GLY A 379 1.99 19.44 -5.91
CA GLY A 379 1.95 17.98 -6.01
C GLY A 379 1.27 17.56 -7.30
N ALA A 380 -0.05 17.62 -7.30
CA ALA A 380 -0.92 17.36 -8.44
C ALA A 380 -1.72 18.61 -8.82
N VAL A 381 -1.92 18.83 -10.12
CA VAL A 381 -2.73 19.93 -10.66
C VAL A 381 -3.74 19.34 -11.63
N PHE A 382 -5.01 19.54 -11.34
CA PHE A 382 -6.13 19.17 -12.22
C PHE A 382 -6.81 20.46 -12.66
N CYS A 383 -6.71 20.81 -13.93
CA CYS A 383 -7.27 22.07 -14.38
C CYS A 383 -7.80 22.06 -15.80
N GLY A 384 -8.86 22.82 -16.04
CA GLY A 384 -9.38 23.09 -17.37
C GLY A 384 -8.69 24.24 -18.07
N HIS A 385 -8.13 25.22 -17.34
CA HIS A 385 -7.72 26.50 -17.91
C HIS A 385 -6.23 26.78 -17.73
N ALA A 386 -5.59 27.27 -18.80
CA ALA A 386 -4.17 27.63 -18.76
C ALA A 386 -3.86 28.76 -17.74
N GLY A 387 -4.82 29.65 -17.44
CA GLY A 387 -4.64 30.69 -16.42
C GLY A 387 -4.38 30.13 -15.00
N THR A 388 -4.95 28.96 -14.68
CA THR A 388 -4.64 28.23 -13.45
C THR A 388 -3.16 27.80 -13.42
N LEU A 389 -2.64 27.28 -14.55
CA LEU A 389 -1.24 26.90 -14.68
C LEU A 389 -0.31 28.12 -14.59
N ASP A 390 -0.69 29.24 -15.19
CA ASP A 390 0.06 30.48 -15.11
C ASP A 390 0.18 30.97 -13.67
N THR A 391 -0.95 31.01 -12.95
CA THR A 391 -1.02 31.49 -11.57
C THR A 391 -0.29 30.57 -10.59
N TYR A 392 -0.52 29.25 -10.66
CA TYR A 392 -0.07 28.32 -9.62
C TYR A 392 1.22 27.56 -9.96
N CYS A 393 1.61 27.52 -11.24
CA CYS A 393 2.81 26.83 -11.73
C CYS A 393 3.79 27.73 -12.50
N GLY A 394 3.46 29.02 -12.72
CA GLY A 394 4.29 29.92 -13.52
C GLY A 394 4.32 29.53 -15.01
N GLY A 395 3.19 29.02 -15.50
CA GLY A 395 2.97 28.56 -16.87
C GLY A 395 3.57 27.18 -17.16
N VAL A 396 3.14 26.56 -18.26
CA VAL A 396 3.65 25.25 -18.71
C VAL A 396 3.93 25.33 -20.21
N THR A 397 5.06 24.78 -20.64
CA THR A 397 5.43 24.73 -22.06
C THR A 397 5.98 23.35 -22.36
N SER A 398 5.44 22.69 -23.38
CA SER A 398 6.01 21.46 -23.95
C SER A 398 7.04 21.80 -25.03
N THR A 399 8.17 21.10 -25.04
CA THR A 399 9.19 21.22 -26.09
C THR A 399 8.80 20.46 -27.36
N PHE A 400 7.87 19.51 -27.25
CA PHE A 400 7.52 18.58 -28.33
C PHE A 400 6.15 18.84 -28.96
N ALA A 401 5.28 19.57 -28.27
CA ALA A 401 3.93 19.85 -28.72
C ALA A 401 3.46 21.25 -28.30
N THR A 402 2.55 21.84 -29.08
CA THR A 402 1.89 23.09 -28.70
C THR A 402 0.67 22.78 -27.85
N ILE A 403 0.67 23.20 -26.59
CA ILE A 403 -0.47 23.05 -25.68
C ILE A 403 -1.42 24.27 -25.75
N PRO A 404 -2.68 24.17 -25.30
CA PRO A 404 -3.59 25.31 -25.27
C PRO A 404 -3.01 26.51 -24.52
N ALA A 405 -3.17 27.70 -25.09
CA ALA A 405 -2.76 28.96 -24.47
C ALA A 405 -3.83 29.50 -23.48
N ALA A 406 -3.45 30.54 -22.74
CA ALA A 406 -4.32 31.28 -21.81
C ALA A 406 -5.55 31.86 -22.52
N ALA A 407 -6.67 31.18 -22.38
CA ALA A 407 -7.99 31.72 -22.64
C ALA A 407 -8.92 31.20 -21.55
N ASP A 408 -9.57 32.09 -20.80
CA ASP A 408 -10.47 31.76 -19.69
C ASP A 408 -11.86 31.25 -20.16
N GLY A 409 -11.89 30.47 -21.26
CA GLY A 409 -13.08 29.92 -21.92
C GLY A 409 -13.01 28.40 -22.14
N THR A 410 -14.09 27.79 -22.66
CA THR A 410 -14.36 26.33 -22.71
C THR A 410 -13.19 25.46 -23.20
N GLN A 411 -12.31 25.11 -22.27
CA GLN A 411 -11.38 24.00 -22.37
C GLN A 411 -11.98 22.85 -21.54
N SER A 412 -12.12 21.66 -22.14
CA SER A 412 -12.77 20.50 -21.50
C SER A 412 -11.92 19.98 -20.35
N ASN A 413 -12.48 19.89 -19.15
CA ASN A 413 -11.92 19.13 -18.03
C ASN A 413 -13.05 18.46 -17.27
N VAL A 414 -13.34 17.20 -17.59
CA VAL A 414 -14.66 16.62 -17.29
C VAL A 414 -14.64 15.83 -15.99
N ILE A 415 -14.03 14.65 -15.92
CA ILE A 415 -14.12 13.79 -14.72
C ILE A 415 -12.74 13.30 -14.26
N HIS A 416 -12.42 13.49 -12.98
CA HIS A 416 -11.26 12.87 -12.33
C HIS A 416 -11.72 11.95 -11.20
N ASN A 417 -11.47 10.65 -11.32
CA ASN A 417 -11.73 9.68 -10.27
C ASN A 417 -10.42 9.25 -9.61
N LEU A 418 -10.12 9.85 -8.47
CA LEU A 418 -8.94 9.65 -7.65
C LEU A 418 -9.26 8.64 -6.54
N SER A 419 -9.06 7.35 -6.80
CA SER A 419 -9.55 6.27 -5.93
C SER A 419 -8.44 5.33 -5.47
N ALA A 420 -8.77 4.42 -4.54
CA ALA A 420 -7.87 3.36 -4.08
C ALA A 420 -6.48 3.86 -3.62
N GLY A 421 -6.44 4.75 -2.61
CA GLY A 421 -5.18 5.18 -1.99
C GLY A 421 -4.46 6.32 -2.70
N PHE A 422 -5.17 7.12 -3.50
CA PHE A 422 -4.63 8.35 -4.09
C PHE A 422 -4.02 9.26 -3.03
N THR A 423 -2.69 9.42 -3.09
CA THR A 423 -1.91 10.13 -2.09
C THR A 423 -1.04 11.19 -2.76
N VAL A 424 -1.09 12.42 -2.26
CA VAL A 424 -0.27 13.52 -2.74
C VAL A 424 0.38 14.22 -1.56
N THR A 425 1.70 14.14 -1.49
CA THR A 425 2.47 14.78 -0.43
C THR A 425 3.43 15.80 -1.01
N ARG A 426 3.51 16.92 -0.31
CA ARG A 426 4.58 17.90 -0.42
C ARG A 426 5.51 17.67 0.75
N SER A 427 6.27 16.58 0.67
CA SER A 427 7.18 16.17 1.73
C SER A 427 8.37 17.12 1.81
N ALA A 428 8.87 17.42 3.00
CA ALA A 428 10.11 18.18 3.14
C ALA A 428 11.32 17.32 2.77
N TYR A 429 12.32 17.94 2.15
CA TYR A 429 13.60 17.30 1.89
C TYR A 429 14.50 17.43 3.13
N ASN A 430 14.79 16.31 3.81
CA ASN A 430 15.67 16.21 4.98
C ASN A 430 15.50 17.31 6.06
N PRO A 431 14.29 17.47 6.66
CA PRO A 431 14.05 18.48 7.68
C PRO A 431 14.85 18.20 8.97
N PRO A 432 15.73 19.12 9.40
CA PRO A 432 16.62 18.90 10.55
C PRO A 432 15.84 18.97 11.87
N ALA A 433 16.21 18.10 12.82
CA ALA A 433 15.57 18.05 14.13
C ALA A 433 15.96 19.23 15.02
N VAL A 434 15.00 19.84 15.70
CA VAL A 434 15.24 20.95 16.61
C VAL A 434 15.83 20.42 17.92
N THR A 435 16.99 20.93 18.31
CA THR A 435 17.68 20.57 19.56
C THR A 435 17.55 21.63 20.64
N GLY A 436 17.18 22.86 20.28
CA GLY A 436 16.93 23.95 21.22
C GLY A 436 16.36 25.19 20.55
N ILE A 437 15.66 26.02 21.33
CA ILE A 437 15.18 27.34 20.89
C ILE A 437 15.42 28.34 22.02
N THR A 438 16.07 29.46 21.72
CA THR A 438 16.35 30.50 22.71
C THR A 438 15.12 31.35 23.03
N LYS A 439 15.03 31.85 24.26
CA LYS A 439 14.14 32.95 24.65
C LYS A 439 14.83 34.28 24.36
N ALA A 440 14.74 34.74 23.12
CA ALA A 440 15.47 35.90 22.65
C ALA A 440 14.69 36.64 21.57
N ASN A 441 15.18 37.82 21.20
CA ASN A 441 14.68 38.60 20.07
C ASN A 441 15.86 38.95 19.15
N PRO A 442 16.00 38.29 17.98
CA PRO A 442 15.16 37.20 17.49
C PRO A 442 15.43 35.85 18.18
N ALA A 443 14.47 34.93 18.10
CA ALA A 443 14.61 33.56 18.56
C ALA A 443 15.65 32.80 17.69
N VAL A 444 16.57 32.07 18.32
CA VAL A 444 17.57 31.23 17.65
C VAL A 444 17.20 29.77 17.81
N VAL A 445 17.13 29.03 16.70
CA VAL A 445 16.87 27.60 16.66
C VAL A 445 18.19 26.86 16.44
N SER A 446 18.39 25.79 17.20
CA SER A 446 19.57 24.93 17.14
C SER A 446 19.23 23.56 16.57
N HIS A 447 20.20 22.96 15.88
CA HIS A 447 20.17 21.66 15.20
C HIS A 447 21.51 20.96 15.35
N ALA A 448 21.59 19.69 14.94
CA ALA A 448 22.89 19.09 14.64
C ALA A 448 23.49 19.76 13.37
N PRO A 449 24.77 20.21 13.39
CA PRO A 449 25.37 20.90 12.24
C PRO A 449 25.28 20.11 10.92
N ALA A 450 25.50 18.79 10.96
CA ALA A 450 25.43 17.94 9.78
C ALA A 450 24.01 17.89 9.17
N ASP A 451 22.98 17.84 10.00
CA ASP A 451 21.58 17.79 9.54
C ASP A 451 21.17 19.12 8.90
N LEU A 452 21.62 20.26 9.46
CA LEU A 452 21.35 21.57 8.89
C LEU A 452 22.03 21.74 7.52
N VAL A 453 23.26 21.22 7.36
CA VAL A 453 23.93 21.19 6.04
C VAL A 453 23.14 20.32 5.05
N LEU A 454 22.69 19.13 5.46
CA LEU A 454 21.94 18.20 4.59
C LEU A 454 20.55 18.72 4.22
N SER A 455 19.94 19.57 5.05
CA SER A 455 18.68 20.25 4.73
C SER A 455 18.82 21.23 3.55
N GLY A 456 20.04 21.77 3.40
CA GLY A 456 20.38 22.78 2.40
C GLY A 456 19.63 24.12 2.56
N PHE A 457 19.14 24.44 3.76
CA PHE A 457 18.48 25.73 4.03
C PHE A 457 19.40 26.92 3.80
N GLN A 458 18.81 28.04 3.41
CA GLN A 458 19.45 29.31 3.12
C GLN A 458 18.72 30.45 3.85
N ASN A 459 19.41 31.58 4.03
CA ASN A 459 18.77 32.79 4.53
C ASN A 459 17.65 33.22 3.56
N GLY A 460 16.47 33.51 4.10
CA GLY A 460 15.26 33.82 3.33
C GLY A 460 14.31 32.63 3.14
N ASP A 461 14.78 31.40 3.35
CA ASP A 461 13.90 30.22 3.31
C ASP A 461 12.81 30.30 4.38
N LYS A 462 11.68 29.66 4.10
CA LYS A 462 10.54 29.60 5.02
C LYS A 462 10.52 28.26 5.73
N VAL A 463 10.42 28.28 7.05
CA VAL A 463 10.31 27.08 7.88
C VAL A 463 9.00 27.07 8.67
N PHE A 464 8.40 25.89 8.76
CA PHE A 464 7.18 25.58 9.46
C PHE A 464 7.48 24.68 10.66
N TYR A 465 6.82 24.95 11.78
CA TYR A 465 6.94 24.14 12.98
C TYR A 465 5.60 23.50 13.35
N HIS A 466 5.66 22.24 13.72
CA HIS A 466 4.62 21.52 14.44
C HIS A 466 5.29 20.58 15.46
N ASP A 467 4.55 20.19 16.49
CA ASP A 467 5.00 19.30 17.57
C ASP A 467 6.23 19.79 18.37
N ILE A 468 6.48 21.10 18.40
CA ILE A 468 7.41 21.72 19.35
C ILE A 468 6.78 21.68 20.75
N GLY A 469 7.43 20.99 21.69
CA GLY A 469 7.08 20.93 23.10
C GLY A 469 7.75 22.06 23.86
N GLY A 470 6.96 22.88 24.56
CA GLY A 470 7.44 24.14 25.13
C GLY A 470 7.81 25.16 24.04
N MET A 471 7.48 26.44 24.18
CA MET A 471 7.34 27.39 23.04
C MET A 471 6.27 26.95 22.02
N THR A 472 5.16 26.39 22.48
CA THR A 472 4.05 25.93 21.61
C THR A 472 3.44 27.03 20.73
N GLN A 473 3.67 28.31 21.07
CA GLN A 473 3.33 29.47 20.23
C GLN A 473 3.96 29.41 18.83
N LEU A 474 5.06 28.66 18.66
CA LEU A 474 5.70 28.48 17.36
C LEU A 474 4.93 27.52 16.44
N ASN A 475 4.19 26.56 16.99
CA ASN A 475 3.51 25.54 16.19
C ASN A 475 2.40 26.13 15.32
N GLY A 476 2.24 25.61 14.10
CA GLY A 476 1.22 26.03 13.14
C GLY A 476 1.56 27.31 12.36
N ASN A 477 2.75 27.86 12.56
CA ASN A 477 3.20 29.12 11.98
C ASN A 477 4.44 28.93 11.09
N VAL A 478 4.63 29.87 10.16
CA VAL A 478 5.77 29.91 9.22
C VAL A 478 6.69 31.07 9.57
N TYR A 479 7.99 30.81 9.59
CA TYR A 479 9.04 31.76 9.94
C TYR A 479 10.08 31.86 8.83
N THR A 480 10.78 32.99 8.78
CA THR A 480 11.87 33.20 7.82
C THR A 480 13.20 32.86 8.47
N VAL A 481 13.99 32.02 7.83
CA VAL A 481 15.36 31.69 8.24
C VAL A 481 16.25 32.92 8.02
N ALA A 482 16.99 33.33 9.05
CA ALA A 482 17.99 34.38 8.97
C ALA A 482 19.26 33.98 9.74
N ASN A 483 20.38 34.66 9.45
CA ASN A 483 21.65 34.48 10.15
C ASN A 483 22.08 33.01 10.32
N ILE A 484 21.87 32.19 9.29
CA ILE A 484 22.22 30.77 9.31
C ILE A 484 23.72 30.57 9.55
N ASN A 485 24.05 29.70 10.51
CA ASN A 485 25.40 29.29 10.85
C ASN A 485 25.49 27.76 10.76
N LEU A 486 25.93 27.27 9.60
CA LEU A 486 26.04 25.84 9.33
C LEU A 486 27.06 25.12 10.23
N VAL A 487 28.09 25.84 10.72
CA VAL A 487 29.12 25.26 11.60
C VAL A 487 28.58 25.09 13.01
N ALA A 488 27.86 26.09 13.53
CA ALA A 488 27.22 26.02 14.84
C ALA A 488 25.93 25.18 14.82
N GLY A 489 25.36 24.93 13.64
CA GLY A 489 24.07 24.25 13.50
C GLY A 489 22.91 25.12 13.98
N THR A 490 22.93 26.42 13.71
CA THR A 490 21.89 27.35 14.19
C THR A 490 21.38 28.29 13.10
N PHE A 491 20.17 28.81 13.27
CA PHE A 491 19.66 29.96 12.55
C PHE A 491 18.65 30.75 13.39
N GLU A 492 18.40 32.00 13.01
CA GLU A 492 17.39 32.86 13.62
C GLU A 492 16.03 32.77 12.92
N LEU A 493 14.96 32.87 13.69
CA LEU A 493 13.61 33.15 13.19
C LEU A 493 13.48 34.67 13.03
N SER A 494 13.62 35.16 11.79
CA SER A 494 13.67 36.59 11.49
C SER A 494 12.47 37.35 12.07
N GLY A 495 12.74 38.31 12.95
CA GLY A 495 11.72 39.18 13.56
C GLY A 495 10.86 38.53 14.64
N THR A 496 11.13 37.26 15.02
CA THR A 496 10.34 36.57 16.05
C THR A 496 10.91 36.83 17.44
N ASP A 497 10.19 37.58 18.27
CA ASP A 497 10.48 37.75 19.69
C ASP A 497 9.89 36.60 20.52
N SER A 498 10.73 35.70 21.02
CA SER A 498 10.32 34.56 21.86
C SER A 498 10.52 34.80 23.35
N THR A 499 10.88 36.02 23.78
CA THR A 499 11.17 36.30 25.21
C THR A 499 9.97 36.02 26.12
N GLY A 500 8.75 36.29 25.62
CA GLY A 500 7.48 36.01 26.30
C GLY A 500 6.92 34.59 26.12
N PHE A 501 7.58 33.72 25.34
CA PHE A 501 7.06 32.37 25.09
C PHE A 501 7.31 31.44 26.28
N SER A 502 6.71 30.25 26.28
CA SER A 502 7.11 29.21 27.26
C SER A 502 8.55 28.74 26.99
N THR A 503 9.18 27.99 27.89
CA THR A 503 10.54 27.47 27.63
C THR A 503 10.45 26.25 26.73
N PHE A 504 11.31 26.14 25.70
CA PHE A 504 11.43 24.93 24.89
C PHE A 504 11.81 23.73 25.77
N THR A 505 11.12 22.61 25.59
CA THR A 505 11.37 21.38 26.35
C THR A 505 11.85 20.24 25.47
N SER A 506 11.26 20.03 24.29
CA SER A 506 11.59 18.90 23.41
C SER A 506 10.85 18.97 22.07
N GLY A 507 11.23 18.10 21.13
CA GLY A 507 10.43 17.80 19.93
C GLY A 507 10.58 18.78 18.77
N GLY A 508 9.86 18.45 17.69
CA GLY A 508 9.78 19.21 16.44
C GLY A 508 11.00 19.13 15.50
N ARG A 509 10.77 19.57 14.27
CA ARG A 509 11.77 19.71 13.20
C ARG A 509 11.54 21.03 12.49
N SER A 510 12.58 21.58 11.88
CA SER A 510 12.43 22.71 10.96
C SER A 510 12.01 22.19 9.60
N TRP A 511 10.70 22.15 9.32
CA TRP A 511 10.18 21.73 8.02
C TRP A 511 10.25 22.90 7.05
N ASN A 512 10.70 22.74 5.80
CA ASN A 512 10.51 23.82 4.84
C ASN A 512 9.02 24.02 4.56
N GLN A 513 8.60 25.27 4.40
CA GLN A 513 7.27 25.55 3.87
C GLN A 513 7.20 24.97 2.46
N THR A 514 6.12 24.25 2.16
CA THR A 514 5.88 23.68 0.85
C THR A 514 4.74 24.39 0.15
N GLY A 515 4.57 24.16 -1.15
CA GLY A 515 3.34 24.52 -1.85
C GLY A 515 2.20 23.54 -1.52
N ALA A 516 1.04 23.77 -2.14
CA ALA A 516 -0.12 22.91 -1.99
C ALA A 516 0.13 21.51 -2.58
N ALA A 517 -0.50 20.50 -1.96
CA ALA A 517 -0.50 19.14 -2.45
C ALA A 517 -1.33 19.03 -3.74
N MET A 518 -2.55 19.57 -3.74
CA MET A 518 -3.45 19.50 -4.88
C MET A 518 -3.97 20.89 -5.26
N VAL A 519 -3.96 21.18 -6.56
CA VAL A 519 -4.61 22.37 -7.15
C VAL A 519 -5.71 21.89 -8.08
N VAL A 520 -6.90 22.46 -7.94
CA VAL A 520 -8.06 22.16 -8.78
C VAL A 520 -8.59 23.45 -9.39
N GLY A 521 -8.59 23.58 -10.71
CA GLY A 521 -9.13 24.76 -11.42
C GLY A 521 -10.10 24.36 -12.52
N TYR A 522 -11.40 24.59 -12.31
CA TYR A 522 -12.50 24.11 -13.16
C TYR A 522 -12.41 22.63 -13.59
N CYS A 523 -13.23 21.79 -12.98
CA CYS A 523 -13.54 20.43 -13.42
C CYS A 523 -15.05 20.21 -13.29
N GLU A 524 -15.66 19.45 -14.23
CA GLU A 524 -17.07 19.10 -14.09
C GLU A 524 -17.27 18.18 -12.87
N ALA A 525 -16.39 17.20 -12.67
CA ALA A 525 -16.35 16.33 -11.49
C ALA A 525 -14.92 15.99 -11.06
N LEU A 526 -14.67 16.02 -9.76
CA LEU A 526 -13.46 15.47 -9.15
C LEU A 526 -13.86 14.71 -7.89
N ILE A 527 -13.54 13.43 -7.87
CA ILE A 527 -13.91 12.52 -6.79
C ILE A 527 -12.61 11.96 -6.22
N ALA A 528 -12.35 12.21 -4.94
CA ALA A 528 -11.20 11.68 -4.23
C ALA A 528 -11.69 11.06 -2.92
N ARG A 529 -11.70 9.73 -2.81
CA ARG A 529 -12.19 9.03 -1.61
C ARG A 529 -11.08 8.21 -0.96
N ALA A 530 -10.98 8.31 0.36
CA ALA A 530 -9.90 7.72 1.14
C ALA A 530 -8.50 8.18 0.65
N SER A 531 -8.38 9.48 0.38
CA SER A 531 -7.15 10.09 -0.10
C SER A 531 -6.33 10.70 1.05
N TYR A 532 -5.08 11.05 0.75
CA TYR A 532 -4.19 11.72 1.69
C TYR A 532 -3.49 12.90 1.00
N LEU A 533 -3.65 14.11 1.56
CA LEU A 533 -3.07 15.35 1.06
C LEU A 533 -2.21 15.96 2.15
N LEU A 534 -0.92 16.15 1.88
CA LEU A 534 0.01 16.73 2.85
C LEU A 534 0.80 17.91 2.30
N SER A 535 0.81 19.00 3.05
CA SER A 535 1.67 20.17 2.87
C SER A 535 2.13 20.71 4.22
N TYR A 536 3.27 21.38 4.25
CA TYR A 536 3.83 22.01 5.45
C TYR A 536 3.73 23.54 5.33
N GLY A 537 3.07 24.19 6.29
CA GLY A 537 2.95 25.64 6.36
C GLY A 537 2.15 26.29 5.23
N SER A 538 1.34 25.53 4.50
CA SER A 538 0.46 26.00 3.43
C SER A 538 -0.77 25.11 3.33
N GLU A 539 -1.82 25.57 2.64
CA GLU A 539 -3.03 24.78 2.42
C GLU A 539 -2.74 23.57 1.53
N PRO A 540 -3.20 22.36 1.91
CA PRO A 540 -2.96 21.16 1.12
C PRO A 540 -3.79 21.16 -0.16
N LEU A 541 -4.92 21.86 -0.18
CA LEU A 541 -5.81 21.99 -1.31
C LEU A 541 -5.96 23.45 -1.73
N ILE A 542 -5.80 23.71 -3.02
CA ILE A 542 -6.19 24.97 -3.66
C ILE A 542 -7.36 24.70 -4.60
N ILE A 543 -8.41 25.50 -4.48
CA ILE A 543 -9.54 25.52 -5.40
C ILE A 543 -9.49 26.86 -6.13
N ASP A 544 -9.06 26.82 -7.38
CA ASP A 544 -9.04 27.98 -8.24
C ASP A 544 -10.43 28.21 -8.83
N THR A 545 -11.03 29.34 -8.45
CA THR A 545 -12.27 29.86 -9.05
C THR A 545 -12.04 31.18 -9.78
N ALA A 546 -10.78 31.64 -9.84
CA ALA A 546 -10.41 32.86 -10.51
C ALA A 546 -10.40 32.70 -12.02
N HIS A 547 -10.08 31.49 -12.50
CA HIS A 547 -9.98 31.17 -13.93
C HIS A 547 -11.07 30.16 -14.34
N GLY A 548 -11.92 30.57 -15.27
CA GLY A 548 -12.82 29.71 -16.04
C GLY A 548 -13.85 28.86 -15.26
N GLY A 549 -14.27 29.33 -14.08
CA GLY A 549 -15.37 28.79 -13.30
C GLY A 549 -14.96 27.92 -12.11
N ALA A 550 -15.91 27.56 -11.26
CA ALA A 550 -15.70 26.75 -10.06
C ALA A 550 -16.11 25.28 -10.30
N PRO A 551 -15.64 24.32 -9.48
CA PRO A 551 -16.00 22.91 -9.65
C PRO A 551 -17.48 22.63 -9.34
N ARG A 552 -18.08 21.64 -10.03
CA ARG A 552 -19.52 21.31 -9.92
C ARG A 552 -19.90 20.00 -9.25
N MET A 553 -19.05 18.98 -9.30
CA MET A 553 -19.24 17.72 -8.57
C MET A 553 -17.92 17.39 -7.86
N PHE A 554 -17.61 18.20 -6.86
CA PHE A 554 -16.39 18.07 -6.09
C PHE A 554 -16.68 17.20 -4.87
N ASP A 555 -16.13 16.00 -4.81
CA ASP A 555 -16.33 15.07 -3.70
C ASP A 555 -14.98 14.58 -3.19
N VAL A 556 -14.45 15.26 -2.18
CA VAL A 556 -13.15 14.94 -1.60
C VAL A 556 -13.31 14.53 -0.15
N GLU A 557 -12.99 13.27 0.11
CA GLU A 557 -12.86 12.67 1.43
C GLU A 557 -11.40 12.25 1.63
N CYS A 558 -10.67 13.05 2.40
CA CYS A 558 -9.23 12.89 2.54
C CYS A 558 -8.70 13.26 3.93
N HIS A 559 -7.54 12.73 4.25
CA HIS A 559 -6.72 13.20 5.37
C HIS A 559 -5.90 14.40 4.89
N MET A 560 -6.12 15.57 5.49
CA MET A 560 -5.39 16.81 5.17
C MET A 560 -4.39 17.12 6.28
N GLU A 561 -3.09 17.12 5.98
CA GLU A 561 -2.00 17.31 6.97
C GLU A 561 -0.92 18.27 6.42
N ALA A 562 0.07 18.74 7.18
CA ALA A 562 0.18 18.71 8.64
C ALA A 562 -0.09 20.12 9.19
N GLN A 563 -1.19 20.28 9.93
CA GLN A 563 -1.61 21.53 10.59
C GLN A 563 -1.53 22.79 9.70
N PRO A 564 -2.23 22.80 8.55
CA PRO A 564 -2.17 23.92 7.61
C PRO A 564 -2.92 25.16 8.15
N PRO A 565 -2.68 26.36 7.58
CA PRO A 565 -3.46 27.54 7.93
C PRO A 565 -4.96 27.36 7.68
N ALA A 566 -5.30 26.65 6.60
CA ALA A 566 -6.64 26.23 6.26
C ALA A 566 -6.66 24.88 5.55
N MET A 567 -7.84 24.23 5.51
CA MET A 567 -8.03 22.99 4.74
C MET A 567 -7.98 23.24 3.25
N ALA A 568 -8.58 24.34 2.79
CA ALA A 568 -8.56 24.77 1.40
C ALA A 568 -8.35 26.27 1.26
N LEU A 569 -7.47 26.65 0.34
CA LEU A 569 -7.34 28.00 -0.18
C LEU A 569 -8.20 28.14 -1.44
N TRP A 570 -9.02 29.18 -1.49
CA TRP A 570 -9.84 29.50 -2.65
C TRP A 570 -9.28 30.71 -3.39
N GLY A 571 -8.93 30.51 -4.65
CA GLY A 571 -8.55 31.59 -5.56
C GLY A 571 -9.80 32.31 -6.03
N LEU A 572 -10.02 33.55 -5.59
CA LEU A 572 -11.23 34.30 -5.91
C LEU A 572 -11.10 34.99 -7.28
N PRO A 573 -12.20 35.12 -8.04
CA PRO A 573 -12.19 35.90 -9.27
C PRO A 573 -11.89 37.38 -8.98
N SER A 574 -11.33 38.08 -9.96
CA SER A 574 -11.00 39.50 -9.85
C SER A 574 -12.23 40.39 -9.65
N ALA A 575 -13.41 39.93 -10.07
CA ALA A 575 -14.71 40.54 -9.83
C ALA A 575 -15.85 39.51 -9.95
N GLY A 576 -17.07 39.87 -9.57
CA GLY A 576 -18.24 39.01 -9.75
C GLY A 576 -18.32 37.86 -8.74
N THR A 577 -19.04 36.79 -9.10
CA THR A 577 -19.26 35.62 -8.23
C THR A 577 -19.05 34.34 -9.02
N ALA A 578 -18.12 33.49 -8.58
CA ALA A 578 -17.95 32.14 -9.10
C ALA A 578 -18.92 31.19 -8.39
N VAL A 579 -19.51 30.24 -9.12
CA VAL A 579 -20.52 29.31 -8.58
C VAL A 579 -20.00 27.88 -8.60
N ALA A 580 -19.68 27.35 -7.42
CA ALA A 580 -19.44 25.93 -7.21
C ALA A 580 -20.77 25.23 -6.93
N GLN A 581 -20.89 23.97 -7.36
CA GLN A 581 -22.10 23.15 -7.15
C GLN A 581 -21.67 21.80 -6.58
N GLY A 582 -22.59 21.07 -5.95
CA GLY A 582 -22.38 19.68 -5.50
C GLY A 582 -21.05 19.49 -4.76
N PHE A 583 -20.76 20.38 -3.82
CA PHE A 583 -19.43 20.52 -3.22
C PHE A 583 -19.37 19.80 -1.87
N ARG A 584 -18.73 18.64 -1.84
CA ARG A 584 -18.47 17.84 -0.65
C ARG A 584 -16.97 17.83 -0.33
N LEU A 585 -16.64 18.25 0.90
CA LEU A 585 -15.29 18.17 1.43
C LEU A 585 -15.29 17.64 2.86
N HIS A 586 -14.74 16.44 3.03
CA HIS A 586 -14.66 15.74 4.30
C HIS A 586 -13.18 15.57 4.70
N ASN A 587 -12.79 16.18 5.82
CA ASN A 587 -11.45 16.03 6.37
C ASN A 587 -11.43 14.96 7.47
N LEU A 588 -10.81 13.82 7.15
CA LEU A 588 -10.71 12.64 7.99
C LEU A 588 -9.59 12.70 9.03
N SER A 589 -8.72 13.71 8.98
CA SER A 589 -7.52 13.73 9.79
C SER A 589 -7.78 13.69 11.30
N SER A 590 -6.93 12.93 11.99
CA SER A 590 -7.07 12.60 13.41
C SER A 590 -6.55 13.70 14.35
N ASN A 591 -5.87 14.74 13.86
CA ASN A 591 -5.38 15.85 14.69
C ASN A 591 -5.25 17.14 13.87
N GLN A 592 -6.34 17.90 13.72
CA GLN A 592 -6.31 19.17 12.97
C GLN A 592 -6.19 20.36 13.91
N ASN A 593 -5.17 21.17 13.68
CA ASN A 593 -5.07 22.52 14.22
C ASN A 593 -4.89 23.44 13.03
N LEU A 594 -5.87 24.31 12.81
CA LEU A 594 -5.87 25.29 11.73
C LEU A 594 -5.57 26.65 12.33
N SER A 595 -4.55 27.36 11.83
CA SER A 595 -4.14 28.65 12.41
C SER A 595 -5.00 29.83 11.94
N ASP A 596 -5.70 29.71 10.81
CA ASP A 596 -6.51 30.79 10.23
C ASP A 596 -8.01 30.44 10.17
N ALA A 597 -8.43 29.56 9.25
CA ALA A 597 -9.83 29.19 9.00
C ALA A 597 -9.95 27.78 8.41
N ILE A 598 -11.16 27.22 8.25
CA ILE A 598 -11.34 25.98 7.47
C ILE A 598 -11.24 26.27 5.97
N PHE A 599 -11.94 27.29 5.51
CA PHE A 599 -11.86 27.87 4.19
C PHE A 599 -11.28 29.27 4.27
N ARG A 600 -10.19 29.44 3.52
CA ARG A 600 -9.51 30.71 3.38
C ARG A 600 -9.60 31.15 1.93
N GLU A 601 -9.95 32.41 1.72
CA GLU A 601 -9.83 33.06 0.42
C GLU A 601 -8.45 33.72 0.22
N ASP A 602 -8.05 33.88 -1.04
CA ASP A 602 -6.94 34.75 -1.43
C ASP A 602 -7.36 36.23 -1.47
N ALA A 603 -6.51 37.09 -2.04
CA ALA A 603 -6.75 38.53 -2.06
C ALA A 603 -7.72 39.01 -3.16
N GLY A 604 -8.39 38.11 -3.89
CA GLY A 604 -9.28 38.50 -5.00
C GLY A 604 -10.50 39.32 -4.55
N ALA A 605 -10.94 40.22 -5.43
CA ALA A 605 -12.03 41.17 -5.14
C ALA A 605 -13.44 40.58 -5.30
N GLY A 606 -13.60 39.49 -6.08
CA GLY A 606 -14.87 38.79 -6.27
C GLY A 606 -15.30 37.93 -5.07
N ASN A 607 -16.32 37.11 -5.30
CA ASN A 607 -16.98 36.26 -4.30
C ASN A 607 -17.14 34.81 -4.81
N VAL A 608 -17.47 33.89 -3.92
CA VAL A 608 -17.82 32.50 -4.24
C VAL A 608 -19.20 32.16 -3.71
N ARG A 609 -20.00 31.52 -4.56
CA ARG A 609 -21.24 30.86 -4.19
C ARG A 609 -21.03 29.35 -4.22
N ILE A 610 -21.51 28.64 -3.21
CA ILE A 610 -21.55 27.17 -3.18
C ILE A 610 -23.01 26.75 -3.11
N ASP A 611 -23.47 26.06 -4.15
CA ASP A 611 -24.74 25.34 -4.17
C ASP A 611 -24.51 23.91 -3.64
N ASP A 612 -25.31 23.47 -2.66
CA ASP A 612 -25.26 22.13 -2.07
C ASP A 612 -23.90 21.77 -1.43
N LEU A 613 -23.50 22.55 -0.42
CA LEU A 613 -22.29 22.29 0.38
C LEU A 613 -22.47 21.11 1.35
N ASP A 614 -21.54 20.16 1.38
CA ASP A 614 -21.39 19.15 2.44
C ASP A 614 -19.98 19.19 3.02
N LEU A 615 -19.79 19.97 4.08
CA LEU A 615 -18.51 20.13 4.77
C LEU A 615 -18.50 19.35 6.07
N LYS A 616 -17.48 18.50 6.26
CA LYS A 616 -17.28 17.76 7.50
C LYS A 616 -15.83 17.76 7.95
N VAL A 617 -15.60 18.16 9.21
CA VAL A 617 -14.31 18.01 9.89
C VAL A 617 -14.45 16.99 11.00
N TYR A 618 -13.68 15.91 10.94
CA TYR A 618 -13.83 14.80 11.88
C TYR A 618 -13.11 15.01 13.22
N ASN A 619 -11.97 15.69 13.23
CA ASN A 619 -11.27 16.02 14.47
C ASN A 619 -10.64 17.41 14.39
N MET A 620 -10.54 18.09 15.54
CA MET A 620 -9.93 19.42 15.67
C MET A 620 -9.51 19.67 17.12
N GLY A 621 -8.26 20.07 17.35
CA GLY A 621 -7.72 20.33 18.69
C GLY A 621 -8.11 21.69 19.26
N ALA A 622 -8.24 22.71 18.40
CA ALA A 622 -8.69 24.05 18.75
C ALA A 622 -9.46 24.70 17.60
N ALA A 623 -10.42 25.56 17.91
CA ALA A 623 -11.15 26.29 16.88
C ALA A 623 -10.22 27.31 16.19
N PRO A 624 -10.21 27.38 14.84
CA PRO A 624 -9.45 28.40 14.13
C PRO A 624 -9.92 29.81 14.46
N SER A 625 -9.00 30.78 14.38
CA SER A 625 -9.27 32.18 14.74
C SER A 625 -10.39 32.81 13.91
N ASN A 626 -10.45 32.46 12.62
CA ASN A 626 -11.46 32.92 11.67
C ASN A 626 -12.46 31.81 11.27
N LYS A 627 -12.66 30.80 12.13
CA LYS A 627 -13.81 29.88 12.08
C LYS A 627 -13.87 29.06 10.77
N VAL A 628 -15.07 28.70 10.27
CA VAL A 628 -15.20 27.95 9.02
C VAL A 628 -14.77 28.81 7.84
N PHE A 629 -15.38 29.99 7.67
CA PHE A 629 -15.09 30.91 6.58
C PHE A 629 -14.36 32.14 7.11
N LYS A 630 -13.18 32.42 6.55
CA LYS A 630 -12.35 33.55 6.99
C LYS A 630 -13.09 34.89 6.89
N THR A 631 -13.57 35.23 5.69
CA THR A 631 -14.35 36.45 5.46
C THR A 631 -15.77 36.11 5.00
N PRO A 632 -16.75 35.93 5.90
CA PRO A 632 -18.12 35.52 5.56
C PRO A 632 -18.77 36.28 4.40
N ALA A 633 -18.50 37.59 4.27
CA ALA A 633 -19.07 38.44 3.23
C ALA A 633 -18.65 38.04 1.79
N LYS A 634 -17.58 37.25 1.64
CA LYS A 634 -17.11 36.72 0.35
C LYS A 634 -17.86 35.47 -0.10
N TRP A 635 -18.72 34.94 0.76
CA TRP A 635 -19.35 33.63 0.57
C TRP A 635 -20.88 33.76 0.48
N ALA A 636 -21.45 32.94 -0.39
CA ALA A 636 -22.88 32.68 -0.49
C ALA A 636 -23.10 31.16 -0.44
N ILE A 637 -23.78 30.65 0.58
CA ILE A 637 -24.06 29.21 0.70
C ILE A 637 -25.54 28.95 0.44
N HIS A 638 -25.83 28.44 -0.74
CA HIS A 638 -27.18 28.08 -1.15
C HIS A 638 -27.40 26.59 -0.91
N LYS A 639 -28.02 26.28 0.22
CA LYS A 639 -28.19 24.93 0.77
C LYS A 639 -26.84 24.31 1.13
N GLY A 640 -26.70 23.93 2.39
CA GLY A 640 -25.50 23.26 2.83
C GLY A 640 -25.65 22.59 4.17
N LYS A 641 -24.68 21.75 4.48
CA LYS A 641 -24.48 21.11 5.76
C LYS A 641 -23.05 21.30 6.20
N ILE A 642 -22.86 21.77 7.44
CA ILE A 642 -21.55 21.96 8.04
C ILE A 642 -21.52 21.17 9.35
N THR A 643 -20.58 20.24 9.45
CA THR A 643 -20.36 19.45 10.67
C THR A 643 -18.93 19.63 11.17
N VAL A 644 -18.77 20.15 12.39
CA VAL A 644 -17.46 20.39 13.03
C VAL A 644 -17.42 19.88 14.47
N PRO A 645 -16.24 19.53 15.04
CA PRO A 645 -16.15 19.04 16.41
C PRO A 645 -16.32 20.14 17.49
N LEU A 646 -16.04 21.40 17.16
CA LEU A 646 -16.09 22.51 18.13
C LEU A 646 -17.08 23.57 17.66
N ALA A 647 -18.11 23.85 18.48
CA ALA A 647 -19.10 24.89 18.18
C ALA A 647 -18.46 26.27 17.96
N ALA A 648 -17.35 26.57 18.66
CA ALA A 648 -16.61 27.83 18.52
C ALA A 648 -16.03 28.05 17.11
N ALA A 649 -15.87 26.99 16.30
CA ALA A 649 -15.42 27.11 14.93
C ALA A 649 -16.53 27.51 13.95
N LEU A 650 -17.81 27.54 14.34
CA LEU A 650 -18.91 27.95 13.45
C LEU A 650 -18.99 29.48 13.30
N ASN A 651 -19.32 29.94 12.10
CA ASN A 651 -19.60 31.35 11.79
C ASN A 651 -21.02 31.71 12.27
N THR A 652 -21.16 31.96 13.57
CA THR A 652 -22.42 32.21 14.33
C THR A 652 -23.31 33.40 13.88
N SER A 653 -23.07 34.05 12.74
CA SER A 653 -23.86 35.21 12.26
C SER A 653 -24.23 35.06 10.78
N PRO A 654 -25.44 34.55 10.46
CA PRO A 654 -25.92 34.44 9.08
C PRO A 654 -25.95 35.78 8.33
N ALA A 655 -26.14 36.89 9.05
CA ALA A 655 -26.18 38.24 8.47
C ALA A 655 -24.83 38.73 7.91
N ALA A 656 -23.73 38.04 8.24
CA ALA A 656 -22.41 38.36 7.68
C ALA A 656 -22.19 37.78 6.28
N PHE A 657 -23.07 36.88 5.84
CA PHE A 657 -23.05 36.28 4.49
C PHE A 657 -24.07 36.97 3.60
N SER A 658 -23.81 36.98 2.29
CA SER A 658 -24.78 37.46 1.29
C SER A 658 -25.96 36.50 1.12
N GLU A 659 -25.72 35.20 1.34
CA GLU A 659 -26.72 34.13 1.42
C GLU A 659 -26.17 33.02 2.33
N TYR A 660 -26.98 32.47 3.24
CA TYR A 660 -26.55 31.41 4.14
C TYR A 660 -27.71 30.49 4.55
N THR A 661 -27.95 29.45 3.76
CA THR A 661 -28.94 28.40 4.05
C THR A 661 -28.21 27.11 4.42
N VAL A 662 -27.87 26.95 5.70
CA VAL A 662 -27.01 25.85 6.17
C VAL A 662 -27.58 25.16 7.42
N GLU A 663 -27.53 23.83 7.44
CA GLU A 663 -27.67 23.01 8.65
C GLU A 663 -26.29 22.90 9.33
N GLU A 664 -26.13 23.52 10.51
CA GLU A 664 -24.90 23.46 11.28
C GLU A 664 -25.02 22.43 12.41
N THR A 665 -24.02 21.55 12.52
CA THR A 665 -23.91 20.59 13.62
C THR A 665 -22.53 20.70 14.26
N ALA A 666 -22.51 20.95 15.57
CA ALA A 666 -21.31 20.81 16.39
C ALA A 666 -21.42 19.57 17.27
N PHE A 667 -20.39 18.73 17.32
CA PHE A 667 -20.34 17.57 18.22
C PHE A 667 -19.10 17.65 19.12
N ASP A 668 -19.29 18.11 20.35
CA ASP A 668 -18.22 18.12 21.36
C ASP A 668 -17.87 16.67 21.75
N ARG A 669 -16.59 16.31 21.67
CA ARG A 669 -16.06 14.99 22.07
C ARG A 669 -15.67 14.90 23.54
N SER A 670 -15.87 15.97 24.32
CA SER A 670 -15.79 15.86 25.77
C SER A 670 -16.76 14.75 26.22
N PRO A 671 -16.36 13.80 27.10
CA PRO A 671 -17.36 12.98 27.78
C PRO A 671 -18.40 13.95 28.33
N MET A 672 -19.69 13.71 28.09
CA MET A 672 -20.74 14.65 28.48
C MET A 672 -20.74 14.82 30.00
N VAL A 673 -19.96 15.77 30.53
CA VAL A 673 -20.01 16.17 31.94
C VAL A 673 -21.13 17.19 32.04
N VAL A 674 -22.35 16.72 32.20
CA VAL A 674 -23.50 17.59 32.42
C VAL A 674 -23.45 18.11 33.86
N ARG A 675 -22.73 19.22 34.04
CA ARG A 675 -22.77 19.99 35.28
C ARG A 675 -24.05 20.83 35.24
N TYR A 676 -25.06 20.40 36.00
CA TYR A 676 -26.33 21.09 36.25
C TYR A 676 -27.41 21.08 35.14
N GLY A 677 -27.48 20.06 34.28
CA GLY A 677 -28.47 19.99 33.18
C GLY A 677 -29.36 18.74 33.17
N THR A 678 -30.62 18.91 32.77
CA THR A 678 -31.60 17.84 32.53
C THR A 678 -31.32 17.14 31.20
N TRP A 679 -31.42 15.81 31.16
CA TRP A 679 -31.42 15.03 29.91
C TRP A 679 -32.87 14.76 29.50
N ASP A 680 -33.37 15.51 28.52
CA ASP A 680 -34.70 15.32 27.94
C ASP A 680 -34.62 14.38 26.73
N TYR A 681 -35.17 13.16 26.85
CA TYR A 681 -35.40 12.27 25.72
C TYR A 681 -36.85 12.41 25.26
N ARG A 682 -37.08 13.00 24.09
CA ARG A 682 -38.42 13.16 23.49
C ARG A 682 -38.64 12.09 22.43
N ASN A 683 -39.75 11.36 22.52
CA ASN A 683 -40.22 10.49 21.45
C ASN A 683 -41.40 11.18 20.76
N ASP A 684 -41.26 11.48 19.47
CA ASP A 684 -42.22 12.25 18.65
C ASP A 684 -43.17 11.35 17.82
N SER A 685 -43.08 10.03 17.98
CA SER A 685 -43.99 9.07 17.34
C SER A 685 -44.60 8.12 18.37
N SER A 686 -45.82 7.62 18.09
CA SER A 686 -46.70 6.87 19.00
C SER A 686 -46.22 5.44 19.36
N GLY A 687 -44.91 5.19 19.34
CA GLY A 687 -44.29 3.92 19.72
C GLY A 687 -43.77 3.91 21.15
N THR A 688 -43.61 2.71 21.71
CA THR A 688 -43.07 2.44 23.05
C THR A 688 -41.67 3.07 23.21
N ALA A 689 -41.57 4.19 23.94
CA ALA A 689 -40.27 4.79 24.25
C ALA A 689 -39.58 3.98 25.36
N ALA A 690 -38.47 3.31 25.04
CA ALA A 690 -37.67 2.59 26.02
C ALA A 690 -36.27 3.21 26.13
N GLN A 691 -35.84 3.55 27.34
CA GLN A 691 -34.46 3.93 27.61
C GLN A 691 -33.65 2.66 27.89
N ARG A 692 -32.69 2.33 27.02
CA ARG A 692 -31.82 1.15 27.16
C ARG A 692 -30.37 1.60 27.37
N ALA A 693 -29.77 1.20 28.49
CA ALA A 693 -28.32 1.25 28.70
C ALA A 693 -27.73 -0.15 28.43
N VAL A 694 -26.68 -0.22 27.61
CA VAL A 694 -26.00 -1.48 27.25
C VAL A 694 -24.52 -1.34 27.54
N ALA A 695 -23.96 -2.32 28.25
CA ALA A 695 -22.53 -2.51 28.38
C ALA A 695 -22.19 -3.91 27.84
N TYR A 696 -21.18 -4.00 26.99
CA TYR A 696 -20.67 -5.26 26.45
C TYR A 696 -19.51 -5.69 27.35
N ASP A 697 -19.81 -6.50 28.36
CA ASP A 697 -18.85 -7.05 29.31
C ASP A 697 -18.92 -8.58 29.26
N ASP A 698 -17.77 -9.24 29.24
CA ASP A 698 -17.60 -10.69 29.19
C ASP A 698 -16.91 -11.25 30.45
N SER A 699 -16.74 -10.42 31.49
CA SER A 699 -16.07 -10.83 32.71
C SER A 699 -16.90 -11.84 33.52
N ALA A 700 -16.21 -12.79 34.16
CA ALA A 700 -16.86 -13.85 34.94
C ALA A 700 -17.25 -13.42 36.37
N ASN A 701 -16.71 -12.31 36.87
CA ASN A 701 -16.73 -11.99 38.30
C ASN A 701 -17.53 -10.73 38.64
N THR A 702 -17.66 -9.77 37.72
CA THR A 702 -18.38 -8.51 37.98
C THR A 702 -19.11 -8.07 36.72
N GLY A 703 -20.44 -7.97 36.75
CA GLY A 703 -21.21 -7.45 35.63
C GLY A 703 -21.22 -5.91 35.55
N PRO A 704 -21.83 -5.35 34.49
CA PRO A 704 -22.01 -3.90 34.33
C PRO A 704 -22.69 -3.21 35.53
N GLN A 705 -22.26 -1.99 35.84
CA GLN A 705 -22.72 -1.21 37.01
C GLN A 705 -23.39 0.11 36.60
N TYR A 706 -24.36 0.54 37.41
CA TYR A 706 -25.00 1.85 37.30
C TYR A 706 -24.86 2.59 38.63
N ASP A 707 -23.90 3.51 38.69
CA ASP A 707 -23.50 4.15 39.94
C ASP A 707 -24.17 5.52 40.12
N LEU A 708 -24.83 5.70 41.26
CA LEU A 708 -25.32 6.99 41.74
C LEU A 708 -24.45 7.43 42.93
N VAL A 709 -23.55 8.38 42.68
CA VAL A 709 -22.57 8.83 43.68
C VAL A 709 -22.93 10.22 44.21
N ARG A 710 -23.15 10.32 45.53
CA ARG A 710 -23.18 11.62 46.21
C ARG A 710 -21.76 12.02 46.60
N VAL A 711 -21.19 12.98 45.89
CA VAL A 711 -19.90 13.59 46.23
C VAL A 711 -20.11 14.59 47.37
N SER A 712 -19.89 14.14 48.62
CA SER A 712 -20.01 14.96 49.82
C SER A 712 -18.65 15.12 50.49
N ALA A 713 -18.29 16.35 50.89
CA ALA A 713 -17.10 16.60 51.69
C ALA A 713 -17.25 16.17 53.16
N SER A 714 -18.49 15.85 53.59
CA SER A 714 -18.82 15.47 54.96
C SER A 714 -19.92 14.39 54.97
N PRO A 715 -19.61 13.14 54.56
CA PRO A 715 -20.58 12.06 54.62
C PRO A 715 -20.91 11.69 56.08
N ALA A 716 -22.17 11.41 56.38
CA ALA A 716 -22.65 11.08 57.72
C ALA A 716 -23.65 9.91 57.71
N ASN A 717 -23.85 9.27 58.87
CA ASN A 717 -24.92 8.28 59.05
C ASN A 717 -26.28 8.91 58.70
N SER A 718 -27.17 8.11 58.10
CA SER A 718 -28.49 8.52 57.57
C SER A 718 -28.48 9.38 56.30
N ASP A 719 -27.31 9.70 55.73
CA ASP A 719 -27.26 10.39 54.45
C ASP A 719 -27.88 9.56 53.33
N ALA A 720 -28.66 10.22 52.45
CA ALA A 720 -29.10 9.62 51.19
C ALA A 720 -27.95 9.65 50.18
N LEU A 721 -27.74 8.54 49.47
CA LEU A 721 -26.71 8.38 48.44
C LEU A 721 -27.25 8.71 47.04
N GLY A 722 -28.38 8.11 46.67
CA GLY A 722 -29.01 8.28 45.37
C GLY A 722 -30.51 7.98 45.43
N ILE A 723 -31.28 8.62 44.55
CA ILE A 723 -32.72 8.45 44.45
C ILE A 723 -33.12 8.28 42.99
N VAL A 724 -33.85 7.20 42.69
CA VAL A 724 -34.61 7.06 41.43
C VAL A 724 -36.06 7.41 41.72
N ARG A 725 -36.61 8.40 41.01
CA ARG A 725 -38.00 8.87 41.20
C ARG A 725 -38.85 8.54 39.99
N PHE A 726 -40.06 8.06 40.23
CA PHE A 726 -41.10 7.92 39.24
C PHE A 726 -42.04 9.11 39.35
N ILE A 727 -41.90 10.07 38.42
CA ILE A 727 -42.59 11.37 38.46
C ILE A 727 -43.70 11.38 37.40
N GLY A 728 -44.86 11.91 37.78
CA GLY A 728 -45.97 12.16 36.88
C GLY A 728 -46.69 13.45 37.25
N ASN A 729 -47.56 13.93 36.37
CA ASN A 729 -48.38 15.10 36.66
C ASN A 729 -49.59 14.69 37.52
N ASN A 730 -49.89 15.48 38.55
CA ASN A 730 -51.16 15.38 39.25
C ASN A 730 -52.31 15.98 38.41
N ALA A 731 -53.54 15.94 38.92
CA ALA A 731 -54.72 16.48 38.23
C ALA A 731 -54.64 17.98 37.90
N SER A 732 -53.73 18.72 38.52
CA SER A 732 -53.46 20.14 38.26
C SER A 732 -52.25 20.36 37.35
N LEU A 733 -51.77 19.31 36.67
CA LEU A 733 -50.60 19.34 35.78
C LEU A 733 -49.28 19.72 36.47
N VAL A 734 -49.19 19.49 37.79
CA VAL A 734 -47.96 19.70 38.55
C VAL A 734 -47.23 18.38 38.71
N ALA A 735 -45.94 18.34 38.35
CA ALA A 735 -45.09 17.18 38.51
C ALA A 735 -44.94 16.78 39.99
N LYS A 736 -45.23 15.51 40.30
CA LYS A 736 -45.12 14.89 41.62
C LYS A 736 -44.45 13.53 41.51
N ALA A 737 -43.62 13.19 42.50
CA ALA A 737 -43.12 11.82 42.63
C ALA A 737 -44.26 10.94 43.18
N PHE A 738 -44.58 9.84 42.48
CA PHE A 738 -45.58 8.86 42.91
C PHE A 738 -44.93 7.61 43.54
N ALA A 739 -43.66 7.36 43.24
CA ALA A 739 -42.84 6.34 43.90
C ALA A 739 -41.36 6.74 43.83
N GLN A 740 -40.57 6.23 44.78
CA GLN A 740 -39.12 6.43 44.81
C GLN A 740 -38.40 5.17 45.30
N ILE A 741 -37.21 4.92 44.76
CA ILE A 741 -36.23 3.97 45.29
C ILE A 741 -35.06 4.78 45.82
N ARG A 742 -34.70 4.61 47.10
CA ARG A 742 -33.65 5.39 47.78
C ARG A 742 -32.61 4.49 48.42
N ALA A 743 -31.34 4.86 48.29
CA ALA A 743 -30.26 4.26 49.09
C ALA A 743 -29.84 5.22 50.21
N ARG A 744 -29.63 4.68 51.41
CA ARG A 744 -29.12 5.43 52.58
C ARG A 744 -27.92 4.77 53.23
N ILE A 745 -27.03 5.59 53.74
CA ILE A 745 -25.96 5.19 54.66
C ILE A 745 -26.57 4.94 56.03
N LEU A 746 -26.33 3.76 56.61
CA LEU A 746 -26.61 3.48 58.01
C LEU A 746 -25.37 3.76 58.87
N THR A 747 -24.22 3.28 58.41
CA THR A 747 -22.92 3.43 59.07
C THR A 747 -21.88 3.92 58.05
N VAL A 748 -21.22 5.04 58.35
CA VAL A 748 -20.16 5.64 57.50
C VAL A 748 -18.74 5.22 57.93
N THR A 749 -18.62 4.48 59.02
CA THR A 749 -17.33 4.08 59.59
C THR A 749 -16.58 3.15 58.65
N ALA A 750 -15.32 3.49 58.35
CA ALA A 750 -14.48 2.73 57.44
C ALA A 750 -14.31 1.25 57.88
N GLY A 751 -14.58 0.31 56.98
CA GLY A 751 -14.50 -1.13 57.24
C GLY A 751 -15.72 -1.71 58.01
N SER A 752 -16.77 -0.92 58.20
CA SER A 752 -18.04 -1.32 58.80
C SER A 752 -19.20 -0.57 58.13
N GLU A 753 -19.10 -0.32 56.82
CA GLU A 753 -20.07 0.43 56.06
C GLU A 753 -21.36 -0.37 55.86
N ASP A 754 -22.48 0.16 56.35
CA ASP A 754 -23.79 -0.45 56.23
C ASP A 754 -24.73 0.43 55.40
N GLY A 755 -25.50 -0.20 54.52
CA GLY A 755 -26.45 0.45 53.63
C GLY A 755 -27.88 -0.06 53.81
N ARG A 756 -28.85 0.80 53.50
CA ARG A 756 -30.27 0.44 53.39
C ARG A 756 -30.85 0.87 52.06
N LEU A 757 -31.58 -0.04 51.41
CA LEU A 757 -32.40 0.25 50.23
C LEU A 757 -33.86 0.42 50.66
N GLU A 758 -34.47 1.57 50.34
CA GLU A 758 -35.85 1.92 50.69
C GLU A 758 -36.74 1.99 49.46
N PHE A 759 -37.91 1.36 49.55
CA PHE A 759 -39.04 1.56 48.64
C PHE A 759 -40.02 2.54 49.30
N VAL A 760 -40.25 3.66 48.62
CA VAL A 760 -40.92 4.82 49.21
C VAL A 760 -42.11 5.18 48.36
N VAL A 761 -43.27 5.25 49.01
CA VAL A 761 -44.53 5.62 48.36
C VAL A 761 -45.11 6.78 49.15
N PRO A 762 -45.22 7.97 48.54
CA PRO A 762 -45.84 9.11 49.19
C PRO A 762 -47.30 8.82 49.53
N SER A 763 -47.70 9.15 50.77
CA SER A 763 -49.07 9.02 51.26
C SER A 763 -49.41 10.24 52.11
N GLY A 764 -50.56 10.86 51.88
CA GLY A 764 -51.00 12.05 52.63
C GLY A 764 -50.06 13.26 52.54
N GLY A 765 -49.25 13.37 51.49
CA GLY A 765 -48.27 14.46 51.33
C GLY A 765 -46.91 14.24 52.02
N SER A 766 -46.69 13.06 52.63
CA SER A 766 -45.42 12.67 53.25
C SER A 766 -44.81 11.44 52.58
N ASP A 767 -43.48 11.40 52.46
CA ASP A 767 -42.73 10.25 51.97
C ASP A 767 -42.77 9.11 53.01
N THR A 768 -43.58 8.08 52.75
CA THR A 768 -43.68 6.91 53.64
C THR A 768 -42.84 5.76 53.10
N ILE A 769 -42.04 5.13 53.96
CA ILE A 769 -41.29 3.92 53.59
C ILE A 769 -42.27 2.75 53.60
N ALA A 770 -42.57 2.23 52.41
CA ALA A 770 -43.47 1.09 52.23
C ALA A 770 -42.77 -0.26 52.48
N GLY A 771 -41.45 -0.30 52.31
CA GLY A 771 -40.60 -1.45 52.61
C GLY A 771 -39.12 -1.09 52.48
N TYR A 772 -38.24 -1.85 53.14
CA TYR A 772 -36.79 -1.67 53.01
C TYR A 772 -36.04 -2.99 53.20
N ALA A 773 -34.83 -3.05 52.64
CA ALA A 773 -33.87 -4.13 52.85
C ALA A 773 -32.59 -3.58 53.50
N GLN A 774 -32.11 -4.26 54.53
CA GLN A 774 -30.85 -3.95 55.24
C GLN A 774 -30.27 -5.25 55.84
N GLN A 775 -28.95 -5.29 56.02
CA GLN A 775 -28.23 -6.51 56.42
C GLN A 775 -28.27 -6.79 57.94
N ASP A 776 -28.43 -5.76 58.78
CA ASP A 776 -28.33 -5.91 60.24
C ASP A 776 -29.61 -6.44 60.93
N LEU A 777 -29.39 -7.16 62.04
CA LEU A 777 -30.42 -7.50 63.02
C LEU A 777 -31.09 -6.21 63.56
N LEU A 778 -32.39 -6.08 63.36
CA LEU A 778 -33.18 -4.99 63.92
C LEU A 778 -33.26 -5.09 65.45
N ASN A 779 -32.51 -4.24 66.14
CA ASN A 779 -32.66 -4.04 67.59
C ASN A 779 -33.52 -2.79 67.84
N ALA A 780 -34.82 -2.97 67.98
CA ALA A 780 -35.73 -1.89 68.36
C ALA A 780 -35.62 -1.64 69.87
N ALA A 781 -35.49 -0.39 70.29
CA ALA A 781 -35.47 0.00 71.70
C ALA A 781 -36.83 -0.28 72.37
N GLY A 782 -37.03 -1.50 72.84
CA GLY A 782 -38.07 -1.89 73.80
C GLY A 782 -39.35 -2.52 73.22
N LYS A 783 -39.74 -2.29 71.96
CA LYS A 783 -40.94 -2.94 71.39
C LYS A 783 -40.99 -2.94 69.86
N PHE A 784 -41.68 -3.93 69.31
CA PHE A 784 -42.19 -3.93 67.94
C PHE A 784 -43.69 -3.67 67.95
N THR A 785 -44.15 -2.83 67.04
CA THR A 785 -45.58 -2.47 66.88
C THR A 785 -46.05 -2.76 65.46
N VAL A 786 -47.31 -3.18 65.32
CA VAL A 786 -48.01 -3.32 64.03
C VAL A 786 -49.26 -2.45 64.12
N ALA A 787 -49.43 -1.53 63.15
CA ALA A 787 -50.52 -0.53 63.17
C ALA A 787 -50.60 0.29 64.48
N GLY A 788 -49.45 0.57 65.10
CA GLY A 788 -49.36 1.29 66.38
C GLY A 788 -49.64 0.44 67.63
N THR A 789 -50.14 -0.78 67.47
CA THR A 789 -50.34 -1.73 68.56
C THR A 789 -49.08 -2.54 68.81
N GLN A 790 -48.64 -2.67 70.07
CA GLN A 790 -47.50 -3.50 70.43
C GLN A 790 -47.80 -4.99 70.15
N VAL A 791 -46.89 -5.65 69.44
CA VAL A 791 -46.97 -7.09 69.12
C VAL A 791 -45.87 -7.91 69.81
N VAL A 792 -44.68 -7.33 70.00
CA VAL A 792 -43.56 -7.96 70.72
C VAL A 792 -42.94 -6.90 71.63
N GLY A 793 -42.80 -7.20 72.92
CA GLY A 793 -42.16 -6.34 73.91
C GLY A 793 -40.75 -6.82 74.26
N PRO A 794 -40.16 -6.33 75.36
CA PRO A 794 -38.94 -6.90 75.92
C PRO A 794 -39.17 -8.38 76.28
N ARG A 795 -38.11 -9.19 76.22
CA ARG A 795 -38.15 -10.59 76.66
C ARG A 795 -38.70 -10.65 78.09
N ALA A 796 -39.77 -11.40 78.31
CA ALA A 796 -40.33 -11.58 79.64
C ALA A 796 -39.39 -12.46 80.48
N THR A 797 -39.01 -11.96 81.66
CA THR A 797 -38.07 -12.62 82.56
C THR A 797 -38.78 -13.29 83.75
N GLY A 798 -38.09 -14.16 84.48
CA GLY A 798 -38.63 -14.86 85.66
C GLY A 798 -39.25 -16.23 85.39
N TRP A 799 -39.20 -16.73 84.16
CA TRP A 799 -39.64 -18.08 83.81
C TRP A 799 -38.56 -19.11 84.16
N THR A 800 -38.95 -20.17 84.86
CA THR A 800 -38.13 -21.38 85.01
C THR A 800 -38.46 -22.35 83.89
N ALA A 801 -37.45 -22.90 83.24
CA ALA A 801 -37.66 -23.87 82.17
C ALA A 801 -38.38 -25.11 82.69
N GLY A 802 -39.56 -25.40 82.14
CA GLY A 802 -40.25 -26.66 82.40
C GLY A 802 -39.34 -27.85 82.09
N THR A 803 -39.54 -28.99 82.76
CA THR A 803 -38.78 -30.23 82.51
C THR A 803 -39.69 -31.31 81.95
N GLY A 804 -39.10 -32.31 81.28
CA GLY A 804 -39.82 -33.41 80.65
C GLY A 804 -40.04 -33.25 79.15
N THR A 805 -40.71 -34.23 78.54
CA THR A 805 -40.87 -34.34 77.08
C THR A 805 -42.00 -33.46 76.57
N ALA A 806 -41.67 -32.52 75.67
CA ALA A 806 -42.66 -31.70 74.96
C ALA A 806 -43.42 -32.53 73.91
N ASN A 807 -44.75 -32.35 73.80
CA ASN A 807 -45.56 -32.99 72.77
C ASN A 807 -45.93 -31.99 71.65
N LYS A 808 -45.21 -32.09 70.52
CA LYS A 808 -45.50 -31.33 69.28
C LYS A 808 -46.40 -32.10 68.30
N GLY A 809 -46.68 -33.38 68.57
CA GLY A 809 -47.48 -34.27 67.72
C GLY A 809 -48.98 -33.99 67.81
N ALA A 810 -49.78 -34.98 67.38
CA ALA A 810 -51.24 -34.89 67.39
C ALA A 810 -51.76 -34.62 68.81
N PHE A 811 -52.63 -33.62 68.94
CA PHE A 811 -53.22 -33.19 70.19
C PHE A 811 -54.71 -32.95 69.98
N ALA A 812 -55.56 -33.73 70.65
CA ALA A 812 -56.99 -33.48 70.69
C ALA A 812 -57.31 -32.57 71.87
N ALA A 813 -58.03 -31.48 71.63
CA ALA A 813 -58.59 -30.68 72.71
C ALA A 813 -59.52 -31.55 73.55
N TYR A 814 -59.36 -31.53 74.88
CA TYR A 814 -60.13 -32.40 75.77
C TYR A 814 -61.62 -32.13 75.65
N ALA A 815 -62.39 -33.15 75.27
CA ALA A 815 -63.84 -33.07 75.04
C ALA A 815 -64.67 -33.53 76.26
N GLY A 816 -64.04 -33.71 77.43
CA GLY A 816 -64.66 -34.30 78.63
C GLY A 816 -64.35 -35.79 78.78
N ALA A 817 -64.40 -36.27 80.02
CA ALA A 817 -64.30 -37.68 80.37
C ALA A 817 -65.55 -38.06 81.17
N THR A 818 -66.04 -39.27 80.94
CA THR A 818 -67.12 -39.85 81.73
C THR A 818 -66.66 -40.00 83.18
N MET A 819 -67.47 -39.51 84.13
CA MET A 819 -67.22 -39.64 85.57
C MET A 819 -68.39 -40.34 86.22
N SER A 820 -68.22 -41.62 86.52
CA SER A 820 -69.23 -42.44 87.19
C SER A 820 -69.29 -42.13 88.69
N ALA A 821 -70.46 -42.37 89.31
CA ALA A 821 -70.67 -42.13 90.74
C ALA A 821 -69.85 -43.08 91.64
N ALA A 822 -69.52 -44.28 91.13
CA ALA A 822 -68.57 -45.20 91.74
C ALA A 822 -67.20 -45.06 91.07
N TYR A 823 -66.12 -45.33 91.82
CA TYR A 823 -64.77 -45.27 91.27
C TYR A 823 -64.58 -46.25 90.11
N VAL A 824 -64.16 -45.72 88.95
CA VAL A 824 -63.76 -46.51 87.78
C VAL A 824 -62.33 -46.15 87.39
N GLN A 825 -61.42 -47.13 87.44
CA GLN A 825 -59.99 -46.92 87.18
C GLN A 825 -59.71 -46.36 85.78
N ALA A 826 -60.40 -46.86 84.75
CA ALA A 826 -60.21 -46.42 83.36
C ALA A 826 -60.61 -44.94 83.15
N GLU A 827 -61.64 -44.46 83.83
CA GLU A 827 -62.08 -43.05 83.78
C GLU A 827 -61.05 -42.12 84.45
N ALA A 828 -60.49 -42.56 85.59
CA ALA A 828 -59.40 -41.85 86.26
C ALA A 828 -58.11 -41.81 85.41
N GLN A 829 -57.77 -42.92 84.73
CA GLN A 829 -56.60 -43.00 83.85
C GLN A 829 -56.73 -42.11 82.62
N ALA A 830 -57.87 -42.11 81.93
CA ALA A 830 -58.12 -41.26 80.77
C ALA A 830 -58.00 -39.77 81.13
N THR A 831 -58.47 -39.39 82.33
CA THR A 831 -58.34 -38.02 82.84
C THR A 831 -56.89 -37.67 83.15
N ASN A 832 -56.13 -38.60 83.75
CA ASN A 832 -54.71 -38.42 84.02
C ASN A 832 -53.88 -38.32 82.72
N ASP A 833 -54.19 -39.11 81.70
CA ASP A 833 -53.53 -39.04 80.40
C ASP A 833 -53.86 -37.74 79.65
N ALA A 834 -55.10 -37.25 79.75
CA ALA A 834 -55.46 -35.93 79.25
C ALA A 834 -54.66 -34.82 79.96
N ALA A 835 -54.52 -34.89 81.30
CA ALA A 835 -53.73 -33.94 82.08
C ALA A 835 -52.23 -34.00 81.72
N LYS A 836 -51.69 -35.20 81.51
CA LYS A 836 -50.32 -35.41 81.03
C LYS A 836 -50.13 -34.80 79.64
N ASN A 837 -51.00 -35.11 78.69
CA ASN A 837 -50.92 -34.59 77.32
C ASN A 837 -51.03 -33.05 77.29
N ALA A 838 -51.92 -32.47 78.10
CA ALA A 838 -52.03 -31.02 78.25
C ALA A 838 -50.74 -30.41 78.81
N SER A 839 -50.17 -31.01 79.87
CA SER A 839 -48.89 -30.57 80.46
C SER A 839 -47.74 -30.62 79.46
N GLN A 840 -47.64 -31.69 78.66
CA GLN A 840 -46.63 -31.83 77.62
C GLN A 840 -46.83 -30.84 76.45
N ARG A 841 -48.08 -30.46 76.14
CA ARG A 841 -48.39 -29.45 75.13
C ARG A 841 -48.06 -28.04 75.63
N ILE A 842 -48.34 -27.74 76.90
CA ILE A 842 -47.93 -26.50 77.56
C ILE A 842 -46.40 -26.36 77.49
N LYS A 843 -45.65 -27.43 77.79
CA LYS A 843 -44.19 -27.45 77.65
C LYS A 843 -43.72 -27.15 76.22
N ALA A 844 -44.40 -27.68 75.20
CA ALA A 844 -44.04 -27.41 73.81
C ALA A 844 -44.25 -25.93 73.42
N ILE A 845 -45.29 -25.29 73.95
CA ILE A 845 -45.55 -23.86 73.76
C ILE A 845 -44.48 -23.03 74.47
N GLU A 846 -44.15 -23.38 75.72
CA GLU A 846 -43.08 -22.72 76.47
C GLU A 846 -41.74 -22.77 75.71
N ASP A 847 -41.36 -23.93 75.18
CA ASP A 847 -40.11 -24.07 74.40
C ASP A 847 -40.10 -23.20 73.15
N ALA A 848 -41.22 -23.11 72.43
CA ALA A 848 -41.32 -22.27 71.24
C ALA A 848 -41.16 -20.79 71.59
N LEU A 849 -41.81 -20.32 72.67
CA LEU A 849 -41.68 -18.95 73.16
C LEU A 849 -40.23 -18.64 73.57
N ARG A 850 -39.54 -19.59 74.20
CA ARG A 850 -38.14 -19.47 74.62
C ARG A 850 -37.18 -19.43 73.43
N THR A 851 -37.36 -20.31 72.43
CA THR A 851 -36.54 -20.32 71.21
C THR A 851 -36.71 -19.03 70.39
N HIS A 852 -37.92 -18.46 70.33
CA HIS A 852 -38.15 -17.14 69.74
C HIS A 852 -37.57 -15.98 70.59
N GLY A 853 -37.14 -16.25 71.83
CA GLY A 853 -36.61 -15.25 72.74
C GLY A 853 -37.66 -14.35 73.40
N LEU A 854 -38.94 -14.75 73.40
CA LEU A 854 -40.05 -14.01 74.00
C LEU A 854 -40.09 -14.17 75.53
N ILE A 855 -39.62 -15.30 76.05
CA ILE A 855 -39.41 -15.56 77.49
C ILE A 855 -37.95 -15.96 77.75
N ASN A 856 -37.47 -15.78 78.98
CA ASN A 856 -36.11 -16.17 79.41
C ASN A 856 -36.00 -17.66 79.69
#